data_AF-A0A661LJL5-F1
#
_entry.id   AF-A0A661LJL5-F1
#
_cell.length_a   1.000
_cell.length_b   1.000
_cell.length_c   1.000
_cell.angle_alpha   90.00
_cell.angle_beta   90.00
_cell.angle_gamma   90.00
#
_symmetry.space_group_name_H-M   'P 1'
#
loop_
_entity.id
_entity.type
_entity.pdbx_description
1 polymer ?
#
loop_
_entity_poly.entity_id
_entity_poly.type
_entity_poly.pdbx_seq_one_letter_code
_entity_poly.pdbx_strand_id
1 'polypeptide(L)'
;MSELLLEIGTEEIPSDYLEDGLKGLRLLAESYLKDNRIEMEGGLHAYGTPRRLVLIGKAIANKQEDTIQEITGPPKKAAFDEEGNPTKAAFGFAKKQGVSVDELQLLETPKGEYLHIKRKMPGRLTIDILSEMLPELIANIPWPKSMRWGSGGFSFVRPIHWVLALFNGKIIPFEVAGVKSGNETRGHRFMTPQIMEIDDLKDYLRKMNENSVIIDQKDREEEVEKAVITVAKTVSGIPVRDPELLSTVANMVEFPSAICGGFDKAFLNLPDPVLITSMKEHQRYFSIRDQEGHLMPNFVAVNNTIARDESIVRKGHERVLQARLADANFFFKEDRKSRLEDRLEDLKTVIYQAELGSSFEKVQRFTKLAEYLAEQIAPEKINDIRLTARLCKCDLVTEMVMEFPSLQGIMGEEYARLDGYPEDICLAISDHYLPVQAESKLPESCIGSIVGIADRLDTIVGFFTLGLEPDGTADPYAIRRQALAIIRIVRDKKIAISFQDLINKSASIMHETISFDLKEVTDKVNNFIKDRFKNLLLSGGITRDFIEAIISIDFNFLHQVEKKINGLRRFRDISKDFEMLAMAFKRIINIGKGFKETYKVNPDLFEHKSEEGLWKKFQLVKDEAKKEIDRENYFEALNVMSRLSKPVDEFFSEVMVMAEDRRVRENRLGILKELNNFFLQVADFSKFSI
;
A
#
# COMPACT_ATOMS: atom_id res chain seq x y z
N MET A 1 -24.11 -28.88 8.84
CA MET A 1 -23.40 -27.69 8.34
C MET A 1 -24.26 -27.10 7.24
N SER A 2 -24.55 -25.80 7.32
CA SER A 2 -25.69 -25.15 6.66
C SER A 2 -25.24 -24.07 5.69
N GLU A 3 -26.11 -23.73 4.73
CA GLU A 3 -25.82 -22.74 3.70
C GLU A 3 -26.46 -21.40 4.01
N LEU A 4 -25.72 -20.31 3.79
CA LEU A 4 -26.21 -18.94 3.82
C LEU A 4 -26.24 -18.40 2.40
N LEU A 5 -27.37 -17.80 2.03
CA LEU A 5 -27.54 -17.01 0.82
C LEU A 5 -28.15 -15.66 1.21
N LEU A 6 -27.42 -14.59 0.93
CA LEU A 6 -27.90 -13.22 1.03
C LEU A 6 -27.75 -12.56 -0.34
N GLU A 7 -28.79 -11.95 -0.87
CA GLU A 7 -28.74 -11.04 -2.02
C GLU A 7 -29.37 -9.70 -1.64
N ILE A 8 -28.68 -8.62 -1.96
CA ILE A 8 -29.11 -7.23 -1.79
C ILE A 8 -29.30 -6.65 -3.19
N GLY A 9 -30.55 -6.50 -3.62
CA GLY A 9 -30.88 -5.90 -4.91
C GLY A 9 -31.04 -4.40 -4.83
N THR A 10 -30.43 -3.68 -5.77
CA THR A 10 -30.27 -2.22 -5.74
C THR A 10 -30.52 -1.56 -7.10
N GLU A 11 -30.57 -0.22 -7.13
CA GLU A 11 -30.25 0.51 -8.35
C GLU A 11 -28.77 0.38 -8.74
N GLU A 12 -28.42 0.80 -9.96
CA GLU A 12 -27.07 0.63 -10.51
C GLU A 12 -25.96 1.27 -9.66
N ILE A 13 -25.16 0.42 -9.05
CA ILE A 13 -23.94 0.71 -8.31
C ILE A 13 -22.86 1.12 -9.33
N PRO A 14 -22.11 2.21 -9.08
CA PRO A 14 -20.94 2.54 -9.90
C PRO A 14 -19.97 1.36 -10.00
N SER A 15 -19.51 1.04 -11.21
CA SER A 15 -18.61 -0.10 -11.49
C SER A 15 -17.40 -0.13 -10.56
N ASP A 16 -16.82 1.05 -10.34
CA ASP A 16 -15.56 1.21 -9.62
C ASP A 16 -15.70 1.02 -8.10
N TYR A 17 -16.94 0.91 -7.60
CA TYR A 17 -17.22 0.73 -6.16
C TYR A 17 -17.48 -0.73 -5.81
N LEU A 18 -17.79 -1.57 -6.81
CA LEU A 18 -18.33 -2.89 -6.59
C LEU A 18 -17.33 -3.82 -5.91
N GLU A 19 -16.08 -3.87 -6.40
CA GLU A 19 -15.04 -4.78 -5.89
C GLU A 19 -14.72 -4.52 -4.41
N ASP A 20 -14.46 -3.27 -4.04
CA ASP A 20 -14.21 -2.88 -2.65
C ASP A 20 -15.42 -3.10 -1.75
N GLY A 21 -16.63 -2.80 -2.25
CA GLY A 21 -17.87 -3.04 -1.52
C GLY A 21 -18.08 -4.53 -1.21
N LEU A 22 -17.78 -5.42 -2.16
CA LEU A 22 -17.89 -6.87 -1.98
C LEU A 22 -16.83 -7.43 -1.04
N LYS A 23 -15.60 -6.92 -1.15
CA LYS A 23 -14.53 -7.25 -0.21
C LYS A 23 -14.91 -6.83 1.21
N GLY A 24 -15.46 -5.63 1.37
CA GLY A 24 -15.99 -5.12 2.63
C GLY A 24 -17.12 -5.99 3.18
N LEU A 25 -18.12 -6.32 2.34
CA LEU A 25 -19.23 -7.22 2.68
C LEU A 25 -18.74 -8.56 3.22
N ARG A 26 -17.80 -9.21 2.52
CA ARG A 26 -17.22 -10.50 2.92
C ARG A 26 -16.48 -10.40 4.26
N LEU A 27 -15.57 -9.43 4.40
CA LEU A 27 -14.74 -9.28 5.59
C LEU A 27 -15.58 -8.93 6.83
N LEU A 28 -16.58 -8.06 6.68
CA LEU A 28 -17.51 -7.74 7.76
C LEU A 28 -18.30 -8.97 8.17
N ALA A 29 -18.86 -9.72 7.22
CA ALA A 29 -19.60 -10.95 7.50
C ALA A 29 -18.75 -11.99 8.24
N GLU A 30 -17.51 -12.20 7.80
CA GLU A 30 -16.55 -13.10 8.45
C GLU A 30 -16.24 -12.65 9.89
N SER A 31 -16.04 -11.34 10.11
CA SER A 31 -15.82 -10.79 11.44
C SER A 31 -17.03 -11.04 12.34
N TYR A 32 -18.24 -10.70 11.88
CA TYR A 32 -19.44 -10.86 12.69
C TYR A 32 -19.71 -12.33 13.06
N LEU A 33 -19.54 -13.28 12.13
CA LEU A 33 -19.70 -14.71 12.42
C LEU A 33 -18.68 -15.17 13.48
N LYS A 34 -17.43 -14.71 13.35
CA LYS A 34 -16.36 -15.01 14.31
C LYS A 34 -16.63 -14.42 15.68
N ASP A 35 -17.03 -13.16 15.77
CA ASP A 35 -17.35 -12.46 17.02
C ASP A 35 -18.55 -13.11 17.72
N ASN A 36 -19.48 -13.67 16.93
CA ASN A 36 -20.58 -14.47 17.41
C ASN A 36 -20.24 -15.95 17.60
N ARG A 37 -18.99 -16.39 17.50
CA ARG A 37 -18.56 -17.79 17.69
C ARG A 37 -19.40 -18.79 16.89
N ILE A 38 -19.69 -18.43 15.64
CA ILE A 38 -20.35 -19.32 14.69
C ILE A 38 -19.23 -19.90 13.82
N GLU A 39 -18.99 -21.20 13.96
CA GLU A 39 -18.03 -21.90 13.12
C GLU A 39 -18.49 -21.92 11.66
N MET A 40 -17.52 -21.85 10.76
CA MET A 40 -17.72 -21.94 9.32
C MET A 40 -16.53 -22.65 8.70
N GLU A 41 -16.81 -23.63 7.84
CA GLU A 41 -15.81 -24.27 6.99
C GLU A 41 -15.87 -23.70 5.56
N GLY A 42 -14.71 -23.46 4.93
CA GLY A 42 -14.65 -23.08 3.51
C GLY A 42 -14.79 -21.58 3.20
N GLY A 43 -15.10 -20.72 4.18
CA GLY A 43 -15.14 -19.26 4.00
C GLY A 43 -16.45 -18.72 3.44
N LEU A 44 -16.54 -17.39 3.33
CA LEU A 44 -17.63 -16.70 2.64
C LEU A 44 -17.18 -16.23 1.26
N HIS A 45 -18.08 -16.26 0.29
CA HIS A 45 -17.85 -15.74 -1.06
C HIS A 45 -18.83 -14.61 -1.35
N ALA A 46 -18.28 -13.47 -1.77
CA ALA A 46 -19.08 -12.32 -2.18
C ALA A 46 -19.03 -12.16 -3.71
N TYR A 47 -20.20 -12.09 -4.32
CA TYR A 47 -20.41 -11.90 -5.76
C TYR A 47 -21.24 -10.65 -6.00
N GLY A 48 -21.16 -10.05 -7.18
CA GLY A 48 -21.87 -8.82 -7.44
C GLY A 48 -22.01 -8.49 -8.90
N THR A 49 -23.09 -7.78 -9.20
CA THR A 49 -23.38 -7.19 -10.51
C THR A 49 -23.64 -5.68 -10.30
N PRO A 50 -23.83 -4.87 -11.37
CA PRO A 50 -24.23 -3.47 -11.20
C PRO A 50 -25.44 -3.27 -10.29
N ARG A 51 -26.33 -4.27 -10.13
CA ARG A 51 -27.59 -4.12 -9.40
C ARG A 51 -27.72 -5.05 -8.20
N ARG A 52 -26.73 -5.88 -7.89
CA ARG A 52 -26.84 -6.83 -6.77
C ARG A 52 -25.51 -7.07 -6.08
N LEU A 53 -25.59 -7.28 -4.77
CA LEU A 53 -24.51 -7.82 -3.95
C LEU A 53 -25.00 -9.15 -3.38
N VAL A 54 -24.19 -10.19 -3.50
CA VAL A 54 -24.54 -11.55 -3.11
C VAL A 54 -23.48 -12.06 -2.17
N LEU A 55 -23.87 -12.65 -1.04
CA LEU A 55 -22.99 -13.31 -0.09
C LEU A 55 -23.44 -14.77 0.06
N ILE A 56 -22.53 -15.68 -0.22
CA ILE A 56 -22.75 -17.12 -0.14
C ILE A 56 -21.78 -17.71 0.89
N GLY A 57 -22.31 -18.43 1.85
CA GLY A 57 -21.54 -19.21 2.81
C GLY A 57 -21.96 -20.66 2.76
N LYS A 58 -21.00 -21.57 2.69
CA LYS A 58 -21.25 -23.01 2.85
C LYS A 58 -20.78 -23.42 4.23
N ALA A 59 -21.35 -24.51 4.71
CA ALA A 59 -20.86 -25.20 5.88
C ALA A 59 -20.77 -24.33 7.17
N ILE A 60 -21.80 -23.52 7.42
CA ILE A 60 -21.94 -22.70 8.62
C ILE A 60 -22.61 -23.52 9.73
N ALA A 61 -22.14 -23.39 10.96
CA ALA A 61 -22.75 -24.02 12.11
C ALA A 61 -24.20 -23.55 12.31
N ASN A 62 -25.10 -24.47 12.66
CA ASN A 62 -26.50 -24.14 12.95
C ASN A 62 -26.72 -23.42 14.27
N LYS A 63 -25.71 -23.43 15.12
CA LYS A 63 -25.74 -22.94 16.48
C LYS A 63 -24.39 -22.32 16.80
N GLN A 64 -24.42 -21.20 17.49
CA GLN A 64 -23.25 -20.61 18.14
C GLN A 64 -22.66 -21.60 19.15
N GLU A 65 -21.34 -21.58 19.34
CA GLU A 65 -20.69 -22.41 20.36
C GLU A 65 -21.18 -22.09 21.78
N ASP A 66 -21.36 -23.14 22.58
CA ASP A 66 -21.66 -22.98 24.00
C ASP A 66 -20.44 -22.35 24.70
N THR A 67 -20.68 -21.37 25.58
CA THR A 67 -19.60 -20.76 26.37
C THR A 67 -19.63 -21.26 27.81
N ILE A 68 -18.47 -21.36 28.43
CA ILE A 68 -18.36 -21.65 29.86
C ILE A 68 -17.96 -20.37 30.55
N GLN A 69 -18.88 -19.81 31.34
CA GLN A 69 -18.59 -18.67 32.18
C GLN A 69 -18.12 -19.19 33.55
N GLU A 70 -16.86 -18.93 33.89
CA GLU A 70 -16.29 -19.25 35.19
C GLU A 70 -16.35 -18.03 36.11
N ILE A 71 -17.14 -18.11 37.18
CA ILE A 71 -17.32 -17.02 38.13
C ILE A 71 -16.65 -17.41 39.43
N THR A 72 -15.61 -16.67 39.82
CA THR A 72 -14.90 -16.86 41.08
C THR A 72 -15.64 -16.19 42.23
N GLY A 73 -15.74 -16.90 43.34
CA GLY A 73 -16.36 -16.51 44.60
C GLY A 73 -15.33 -16.23 45.69
N PRO A 74 -15.71 -16.29 46.97
CA PRO A 74 -14.80 -16.03 48.09
C PRO A 74 -13.74 -17.15 48.26
N PRO A 75 -12.59 -16.85 48.91
CA PRO A 75 -11.57 -17.85 49.21
C PRO A 75 -12.11 -18.93 50.14
N LYS A 76 -11.60 -20.17 50.04
CA LYS A 76 -12.03 -21.34 50.83
C LYS A 76 -12.08 -21.06 52.33
N LYS A 77 -11.08 -20.33 52.84
CA LYS A 77 -10.99 -19.92 54.26
C LYS A 77 -12.15 -19.02 54.73
N ALA A 78 -12.77 -18.28 53.81
CA ALA A 78 -13.94 -17.48 54.10
C ALA A 78 -15.24 -18.25 53.81
N ALA A 79 -15.18 -19.27 52.95
CA ALA A 79 -16.32 -20.06 52.48
C ALA A 79 -16.69 -21.23 53.40
N PHE A 80 -15.72 -21.83 54.11
CA PHE A 80 -15.91 -22.95 55.02
C PHE A 80 -15.27 -22.65 56.38
N ASP A 81 -15.90 -23.09 57.46
CA ASP A 81 -15.34 -23.00 58.82
C ASP A 81 -14.37 -24.15 59.14
N GLU A 82 -13.81 -24.17 60.36
CA GLU A 82 -12.82 -25.18 60.80
C GLU A 82 -13.41 -26.60 60.89
N GLU A 83 -14.74 -26.73 60.91
CA GLU A 83 -15.46 -28.02 60.93
C GLU A 83 -15.87 -28.47 59.52
N GLY A 84 -15.59 -27.66 58.50
CA GLY A 84 -15.90 -27.93 57.09
C GLY A 84 -17.32 -27.54 56.68
N ASN A 85 -18.07 -26.83 57.53
CA ASN A 85 -19.43 -26.40 57.22
C ASN A 85 -19.41 -25.09 56.39
N PRO A 86 -20.33 -24.92 55.43
CA PRO A 86 -20.38 -23.69 54.63
C PRO A 86 -20.81 -22.47 55.43
N THR A 87 -20.09 -21.37 55.28
CA THR A 87 -20.38 -20.12 56.00
C THR A 87 -21.39 -19.24 55.26
N LYS A 88 -21.80 -18.13 55.88
CA LYS A 88 -22.63 -17.10 55.23
C LYS A 88 -22.06 -16.59 53.91
N ALA A 89 -20.72 -16.60 53.74
CA ALA A 89 -20.10 -16.15 52.49
C ALA A 89 -20.34 -17.14 51.34
N ALA A 90 -20.27 -18.45 51.61
CA ALA A 90 -20.61 -19.49 50.63
C ALA A 90 -22.10 -19.46 50.26
N PHE A 91 -23.00 -19.36 51.26
CA PHE A 91 -24.45 -19.23 51.00
C PHE A 91 -24.80 -17.95 50.24
N GLY A 92 -24.16 -16.82 50.56
CA GLY A 92 -24.37 -15.56 49.87
C GLY A 92 -23.92 -15.62 48.40
N PHE A 93 -22.79 -16.28 48.13
CA PHE A 93 -22.30 -16.49 46.77
C PHE A 93 -23.21 -17.45 45.99
N ALA A 94 -23.57 -18.61 46.57
CA ALA A 94 -24.49 -19.58 45.97
C ALA A 94 -25.83 -18.94 45.60
N LYS A 95 -26.43 -18.17 46.53
CA LYS A 95 -27.68 -17.45 46.31
C LYS A 95 -27.58 -16.40 45.20
N LYS A 96 -26.47 -15.64 45.15
CA LYS A 96 -26.23 -14.65 44.07
C LYS A 96 -26.11 -15.32 42.71
N GLN A 97 -25.57 -16.53 42.66
CA GLN A 97 -25.45 -17.33 41.44
C GLN A 97 -26.65 -18.24 41.17
N GLY A 98 -27.68 -18.25 42.03
CA GLY A 98 -28.89 -19.04 41.84
C GLY A 98 -28.70 -20.56 41.89
N VAL A 99 -27.66 -21.03 42.60
CA VAL A 99 -27.33 -22.46 42.76
C VAL A 99 -27.30 -22.85 44.24
N SER A 100 -27.30 -24.16 44.53
CA SER A 100 -27.02 -24.66 45.88
C SER A 100 -25.53 -24.53 46.23
N VAL A 101 -25.19 -24.56 47.52
CA VAL A 101 -23.78 -24.51 47.95
C VAL A 101 -23.02 -25.77 47.51
N ASP A 102 -23.71 -26.90 47.39
CA ASP A 102 -23.16 -28.19 46.99
C ASP A 102 -22.73 -28.23 45.50
N GLU A 103 -23.24 -27.31 44.68
CA GLU A 103 -22.88 -27.15 43.27
C GLU A 103 -21.62 -26.28 43.06
N LEU A 104 -21.09 -25.68 44.12
CA LEU A 104 -19.89 -24.86 44.06
C LEU A 104 -18.64 -25.74 44.11
N GLN A 105 -17.66 -25.43 43.26
CA GLN A 105 -16.41 -26.17 43.17
C GLN A 105 -15.25 -25.30 43.66
N LEU A 106 -14.15 -25.92 44.08
CA LEU A 106 -12.92 -25.21 44.47
C LEU A 106 -11.96 -25.10 43.29
N LEU A 107 -11.41 -23.90 43.10
CA LEU A 107 -10.39 -23.56 42.11
C LEU A 107 -9.10 -23.17 42.81
N GLU A 108 -8.00 -23.87 42.51
CA GLU A 108 -6.67 -23.44 42.92
C GLU A 108 -6.23 -22.24 42.09
N THR A 109 -5.89 -21.14 42.75
CA THR A 109 -5.29 -19.95 42.14
C THR A 109 -3.94 -19.65 42.79
N PRO A 110 -3.06 -18.83 42.17
CA PRO A 110 -1.81 -18.40 42.79
C PRO A 110 -1.98 -17.68 44.15
N LYS A 111 -3.21 -17.23 44.47
CA LYS A 111 -3.56 -16.55 45.73
C LYS A 111 -4.28 -17.47 46.74
N GLY A 112 -4.37 -18.77 46.47
CA GLY A 112 -5.04 -19.79 47.30
C GLY A 112 -6.25 -20.43 46.62
N GLU A 113 -6.94 -21.33 47.34
CA GLU A 113 -8.18 -21.98 46.88
C GLU A 113 -9.38 -21.05 47.01
N TYR A 114 -10.17 -20.90 45.95
CA TYR A 114 -11.40 -20.09 45.92
C TYR A 114 -12.59 -20.94 45.51
N LEU A 115 -13.79 -20.60 46.00
CA LEU A 115 -15.01 -21.12 45.41
C LEU A 115 -15.14 -20.59 43.97
N HIS A 116 -15.65 -21.40 43.06
CA HIS A 116 -16.04 -20.98 41.72
C HIS A 116 -17.26 -21.76 41.25
N ILE A 117 -17.93 -21.21 40.24
CA ILE A 117 -18.95 -21.93 39.46
C ILE A 117 -18.62 -21.83 37.98
N LYS A 118 -18.76 -22.96 37.29
CA LYS A 118 -18.74 -23.03 35.82
C LYS A 118 -20.17 -23.08 35.32
N ARG A 119 -20.65 -22.00 34.72
CA ARG A 119 -21.97 -21.95 34.09
C ARG A 119 -21.82 -22.15 32.58
N LYS A 120 -22.38 -23.24 32.08
CA LYS A 120 -22.50 -23.46 30.63
C LYS A 120 -23.64 -22.59 30.10
N MET A 121 -23.31 -21.61 29.26
CA MET A 121 -24.27 -20.80 28.52
C MET A 121 -24.51 -21.47 27.17
N PRO A 122 -25.71 -22.01 26.90
CA PRO A 122 -26.01 -22.63 25.62
C PRO A 122 -25.95 -21.57 24.52
N GLY A 123 -25.31 -21.89 23.39
CA GLY A 123 -25.28 -21.01 22.24
C GLY A 123 -26.67 -20.77 21.64
N ARG A 124 -26.84 -19.65 20.95
CA ARG A 124 -28.09 -19.32 20.23
C ARG A 124 -28.14 -19.99 18.85
N LEU A 125 -29.33 -20.11 18.27
CA LEU A 125 -29.46 -20.55 16.89
C LEU A 125 -28.86 -19.50 15.96
N THR A 126 -28.12 -19.96 14.95
CA THR A 126 -27.44 -19.08 13.99
C THR A 126 -28.44 -18.19 13.24
N ILE A 127 -29.62 -18.71 12.91
CA ILE A 127 -30.65 -17.93 12.21
C ILE A 127 -31.11 -16.69 12.99
N ASP A 128 -31.21 -16.79 14.32
CA ASP A 128 -31.62 -15.66 15.17
C ASP A 128 -30.51 -14.60 15.24
N ILE A 129 -29.25 -15.05 15.31
CA ILE A 129 -28.09 -14.15 15.28
C ILE A 129 -28.01 -13.44 13.92
N LEU A 130 -28.19 -14.17 12.83
CA LEU A 130 -28.19 -13.61 11.48
C LEU A 130 -29.29 -12.56 11.29
N SER A 131 -30.50 -12.82 11.81
CA SER A 131 -31.62 -11.85 11.80
C SER A 131 -31.28 -10.51 12.46
N GLU A 132 -30.50 -10.52 13.54
CA GLU A 132 -30.05 -9.32 14.24
C GLU A 132 -28.87 -8.64 13.51
N MET A 133 -27.93 -9.44 13.00
CA MET A 133 -26.65 -9.01 12.45
C MET A 133 -26.75 -8.46 11.02
N LEU A 134 -27.55 -9.08 10.16
CA LEU A 134 -27.59 -8.74 8.72
C LEU A 134 -27.98 -7.28 8.44
N PRO A 135 -28.97 -6.65 9.11
CA PRO A 135 -29.25 -5.22 8.93
C PRO A 135 -28.05 -4.32 9.22
N GLU A 136 -27.32 -4.61 10.31
CA GLU A 136 -26.15 -3.84 10.73
C GLU A 136 -24.98 -4.04 9.76
N LEU A 137 -24.77 -5.28 9.31
CA LEU A 137 -23.77 -5.61 8.31
C LEU A 137 -24.02 -4.86 6.99
N ILE A 138 -25.27 -4.82 6.51
CA ILE A 138 -25.63 -4.10 5.28
C ILE A 138 -25.40 -2.60 5.46
N ALA A 139 -25.76 -2.03 6.61
CA ALA A 139 -25.57 -0.60 6.89
C ALA A 139 -24.09 -0.18 6.92
N ASN A 140 -23.19 -1.10 7.29
CA ASN A 140 -21.78 -0.81 7.52
C ASN A 140 -20.85 -1.21 6.35
N ILE A 141 -21.39 -1.66 5.21
CA ILE A 141 -20.55 -1.91 4.02
C ILE A 141 -19.83 -0.61 3.65
N PRO A 142 -18.48 -0.62 3.52
CA PRO A 142 -17.73 0.58 3.22
C PRO A 142 -17.95 1.00 1.77
N TRP A 143 -18.27 2.28 1.56
CA TRP A 143 -18.46 2.86 0.23
C TRP A 143 -17.65 4.17 0.11
N PRO A 144 -17.04 4.45 -1.06
CA PRO A 144 -16.39 5.74 -1.29
C PRO A 144 -17.37 6.92 -1.15
N LYS A 145 -18.62 6.69 -1.56
CA LYS A 145 -19.71 7.66 -1.43
C LYS A 145 -21.03 6.92 -1.21
N SER A 146 -21.78 7.38 -0.22
CA SER A 146 -23.13 6.89 0.06
C SER A 146 -24.16 8.00 -0.11
N MET A 147 -25.44 7.62 -0.23
CA MET A 147 -26.57 8.53 -0.31
C MET A 147 -27.69 8.10 0.62
N ARG A 148 -28.57 9.06 0.90
CA ARG A 148 -29.86 8.86 1.58
C ARG A 148 -30.97 9.17 0.58
N TRP A 149 -32.08 8.45 0.66
CA TRP A 149 -33.22 8.63 -0.25
C TRP A 149 -34.55 8.64 0.50
N GLY A 150 -35.55 9.29 -0.11
CA GLY A 150 -36.87 9.49 0.50
C GLY A 150 -36.79 10.32 1.79
N SER A 151 -37.60 9.94 2.78
CA SER A 151 -37.62 10.55 4.12
C SER A 151 -36.78 9.79 5.15
N GLY A 152 -36.08 8.73 4.74
CA GLY A 152 -35.32 7.85 5.64
C GLY A 152 -33.91 8.35 5.94
N GLY A 153 -33.37 7.97 7.11
CA GLY A 153 -31.99 8.25 7.52
C GLY A 153 -30.95 7.22 7.04
N PHE A 154 -31.39 6.11 6.44
CA PHE A 154 -30.52 5.02 6.00
C PHE A 154 -29.60 5.46 4.87
N SER A 155 -28.31 5.17 5.00
CA SER A 155 -27.28 5.55 4.04
C SER A 155 -26.72 4.29 3.38
N PHE A 156 -26.70 4.26 2.06
CA PHE A 156 -26.12 3.15 1.29
C PHE A 156 -25.61 3.66 -0.07
N VAL A 157 -24.92 2.82 -0.84
CA VAL A 157 -24.41 3.22 -2.15
C VAL A 157 -25.52 3.57 -3.14
N ARG A 158 -26.64 2.85 -3.11
CA ARG A 158 -27.81 3.03 -3.97
C ARG A 158 -29.08 2.55 -3.27
N PRO A 159 -30.27 3.01 -3.68
CA PRO A 159 -31.53 2.50 -3.15
C PRO A 159 -31.64 0.97 -3.22
N ILE A 160 -32.03 0.35 -2.10
CA ILE A 160 -32.30 -1.09 -2.00
C ILE A 160 -33.76 -1.35 -2.42
N HIS A 161 -33.97 -2.37 -3.25
CA HIS A 161 -35.27 -2.74 -3.83
C HIS A 161 -35.79 -4.10 -3.38
N TRP A 162 -34.90 -5.04 -3.08
CA TRP A 162 -35.26 -6.34 -2.49
C TRP A 162 -34.10 -6.89 -1.69
N VAL A 163 -34.43 -7.78 -0.75
CA VAL A 163 -33.45 -8.53 0.02
C VAL A 163 -33.90 -9.98 0.06
N LEU A 164 -33.10 -10.86 -0.54
CA LEU A 164 -33.26 -12.31 -0.39
C LEU A 164 -32.31 -12.76 0.70
N ALA A 165 -32.81 -13.47 1.71
CA ALA A 165 -31.96 -13.96 2.80
C ALA A 165 -32.43 -15.34 3.28
N LEU A 166 -31.65 -16.38 2.97
CA LEU A 166 -31.93 -17.76 3.30
C LEU A 166 -30.81 -18.37 4.15
N PHE A 167 -31.18 -19.08 5.20
CA PHE A 167 -30.29 -19.97 5.95
C PHE A 167 -30.84 -21.38 5.90
N ASN A 168 -30.14 -22.27 5.19
CA ASN A 168 -30.53 -23.66 4.96
C ASN A 168 -31.98 -23.78 4.41
N GLY A 169 -32.29 -22.98 3.40
CA GLY A 169 -33.62 -22.91 2.76
C GLY A 169 -34.71 -22.21 3.58
N LYS A 170 -34.39 -21.68 4.77
CA LYS A 170 -35.34 -20.92 5.60
C LYS A 170 -35.08 -19.43 5.50
N ILE A 171 -36.13 -18.64 5.37
CA ILE A 171 -36.04 -17.18 5.37
C ILE A 171 -35.45 -16.69 6.71
N ILE A 172 -34.44 -15.83 6.65
CA ILE A 172 -33.88 -15.11 7.79
C ILE A 172 -34.68 -13.82 7.96
N PRO A 173 -35.58 -13.69 8.95
CA PRO A 173 -36.47 -12.54 9.04
C PRO A 173 -35.74 -11.29 9.54
N PHE A 174 -35.72 -10.22 8.75
CA PHE A 174 -35.29 -8.88 9.16
C PHE A 174 -35.83 -7.81 8.21
N GLU A 175 -35.60 -6.55 8.54
CA GLU A 175 -35.93 -5.40 7.69
C GLU A 175 -34.74 -4.44 7.64
N VAL A 176 -34.42 -3.94 6.45
CA VAL A 176 -33.35 -2.96 6.23
C VAL A 176 -33.79 -1.93 5.20
N ALA A 177 -33.56 -0.65 5.46
CA ALA A 177 -33.98 0.44 4.58
C ALA A 177 -35.47 0.42 4.17
N GLY A 178 -36.36 -0.12 5.02
CA GLY A 178 -37.79 -0.29 4.71
C GLY A 178 -38.13 -1.50 3.83
N VAL A 179 -37.15 -2.36 3.54
CA VAL A 179 -37.30 -3.57 2.74
C VAL A 179 -37.19 -4.80 3.64
N LYS A 180 -38.22 -5.64 3.63
CA LYS A 180 -38.23 -6.91 4.37
C LYS A 180 -37.48 -7.99 3.60
N SER A 181 -36.73 -8.82 4.33
CA SER A 181 -36.10 -10.00 3.75
C SER A 181 -37.14 -11.06 3.36
N GLY A 182 -36.85 -11.79 2.29
CA GLY A 182 -37.69 -12.88 1.79
C GLY A 182 -36.90 -13.92 1.00
N ASN A 183 -37.60 -14.66 0.15
CA ASN A 183 -37.03 -15.65 -0.77
C ASN A 183 -37.17 -15.23 -2.24
N GLU A 184 -37.50 -13.97 -2.53
CA GLU A 184 -37.72 -13.47 -3.88
C GLU A 184 -36.49 -12.75 -4.45
N THR A 185 -36.23 -12.97 -5.73
CA THR A 185 -35.19 -12.30 -6.53
C THR A 185 -35.74 -11.90 -7.91
N ARG A 186 -34.89 -11.29 -8.75
CA ARG A 186 -35.21 -10.84 -10.11
C ARG A 186 -34.10 -11.19 -11.09
N GLY A 187 -34.48 -11.52 -12.32
CA GLY A 187 -33.57 -11.70 -13.44
C GLY A 187 -33.03 -10.38 -13.99
N HIS A 188 -32.57 -10.40 -15.24
CA HIS A 188 -32.05 -9.23 -15.92
C HIS A 188 -33.10 -8.12 -16.08
N ARG A 189 -32.75 -6.87 -15.70
CA ARG A 189 -33.69 -5.72 -15.66
C ARG A 189 -34.53 -5.52 -16.92
N PHE A 190 -33.95 -5.76 -18.10
CA PHE A 190 -34.62 -5.49 -19.38
C PHE A 190 -35.03 -6.76 -20.14
N MET A 191 -34.36 -7.89 -19.90
CA MET A 191 -34.55 -9.10 -20.69
C MET A 191 -35.48 -10.09 -19.99
N THR A 192 -35.37 -10.16 -18.66
CA THR A 192 -36.09 -11.13 -17.81
C THR A 192 -36.43 -10.49 -16.45
N PRO A 193 -37.23 -9.39 -16.41
CA PRO A 193 -37.46 -8.59 -15.20
C PRO A 193 -38.34 -9.26 -14.14
N GLN A 194 -38.78 -10.49 -14.39
CA GLN A 194 -39.80 -11.15 -13.57
C GLN A 194 -39.26 -11.52 -12.18
N ILE A 195 -40.17 -11.48 -11.20
CA ILE A 195 -39.89 -11.93 -9.83
C ILE A 195 -39.84 -13.46 -9.83
N MET A 196 -38.88 -14.01 -9.10
CA MET A 196 -38.68 -15.45 -8.93
C MET A 196 -38.51 -15.76 -7.45
N GLU A 197 -39.26 -16.74 -6.95
CA GLU A 197 -39.02 -17.32 -5.63
C GLU A 197 -37.84 -18.30 -5.69
N ILE A 198 -37.07 -18.37 -4.62
CA ILE A 198 -35.86 -19.18 -4.49
C ILE A 198 -36.01 -20.14 -3.31
N ASP A 199 -35.77 -21.42 -3.57
CA ASP A 199 -35.87 -22.46 -2.54
C ASP A 199 -34.56 -22.62 -1.75
N ASP A 200 -33.44 -22.69 -2.48
CA ASP A 200 -32.10 -22.90 -1.93
C ASP A 200 -31.00 -22.28 -2.81
N LEU A 201 -29.75 -22.43 -2.40
CA LEU A 201 -28.59 -21.89 -3.13
C LEU A 201 -28.46 -22.49 -4.54
N LYS A 202 -28.75 -23.77 -4.72
CA LYS A 202 -28.63 -24.44 -6.02
C LYS A 202 -29.68 -23.91 -6.99
N ASP A 203 -30.91 -23.70 -6.50
CA ASP A 203 -32.00 -23.11 -7.26
C ASP A 203 -31.69 -21.66 -7.65
N TYR A 204 -31.14 -20.86 -6.71
CA TYR A 204 -30.68 -19.50 -6.99
C TYR A 204 -29.69 -19.44 -8.15
N LEU A 205 -28.60 -20.23 -8.08
CA LEU A 205 -27.56 -20.23 -9.12
C LEU A 205 -28.12 -20.63 -10.49
N ARG A 206 -28.98 -21.64 -10.54
CA ARG A 206 -29.65 -22.08 -11.77
C ARG A 206 -30.53 -20.95 -12.35
N LYS A 207 -31.42 -20.37 -11.53
CA LYS A 207 -32.37 -19.34 -11.96
C LYS A 207 -31.68 -18.06 -12.41
N MET A 208 -30.59 -17.65 -11.78
CA MET A 208 -29.79 -16.50 -12.23
C MET A 208 -29.26 -16.72 -13.65
N ASN A 209 -28.67 -17.90 -13.90
CA ASN A 209 -28.13 -18.23 -15.24
C ASN A 209 -29.24 -18.30 -16.30
N GLU A 210 -30.36 -18.98 -16.01
CA GLU A 210 -31.51 -19.08 -16.92
C GLU A 210 -32.15 -17.72 -17.25
N ASN A 211 -31.97 -16.73 -16.37
CA ASN A 211 -32.55 -15.39 -16.51
C ASN A 211 -31.49 -14.32 -16.81
N SER A 212 -30.41 -14.70 -17.51
CA SER A 212 -29.41 -13.77 -18.05
C SER A 212 -28.74 -12.91 -16.98
N VAL A 213 -28.29 -13.54 -15.89
CA VAL A 213 -27.49 -12.90 -14.85
C VAL A 213 -26.30 -13.79 -14.53
N ILE A 214 -25.09 -13.31 -14.87
CA ILE A 214 -23.84 -13.96 -14.48
C ILE A 214 -23.38 -13.30 -13.18
N ILE A 215 -23.56 -13.93 -12.02
CA ILE A 215 -23.28 -13.29 -10.73
C ILE A 215 -21.78 -13.19 -10.42
N ASP A 216 -20.98 -14.17 -10.86
CA ASP A 216 -19.54 -14.21 -10.63
C ASP A 216 -18.84 -13.23 -11.58
N GLN A 217 -18.03 -12.35 -11.00
CA GLN A 217 -17.31 -11.30 -11.72
C GLN A 217 -16.27 -11.90 -12.64
N LYS A 218 -15.59 -12.98 -12.22
CA LYS A 218 -14.55 -13.62 -13.04
C LYS A 218 -15.17 -14.30 -14.25
N ASP A 219 -16.26 -15.03 -14.05
CA ASP A 219 -17.00 -15.63 -15.15
C ASP A 219 -17.48 -14.54 -16.12
N ARG A 220 -17.94 -13.40 -15.58
CA ARG A 220 -18.40 -12.28 -16.41
C ARG A 220 -17.27 -11.58 -17.15
N GLU A 221 -16.10 -11.39 -16.54
CA GLU A 221 -14.90 -10.89 -17.20
C GLU A 221 -14.48 -11.79 -18.36
N GLU A 222 -14.48 -13.11 -18.17
CA GLU A 222 -14.20 -14.06 -19.25
C GLU A 222 -15.21 -13.97 -20.38
N GLU A 223 -16.51 -13.86 -20.08
CA GLU A 223 -17.55 -13.72 -21.10
C GLU A 223 -17.46 -12.39 -21.85
N VAL A 224 -17.12 -11.28 -21.16
CA VAL A 224 -16.84 -9.99 -21.81
C VAL A 224 -15.65 -10.12 -22.75
N GLU A 225 -14.54 -10.72 -22.29
CA GLU A 225 -13.33 -10.88 -23.09
C GLU A 225 -13.61 -11.74 -24.33
N LYS A 226 -14.28 -12.88 -24.16
CA LYS A 226 -14.69 -13.75 -25.28
C LYS A 226 -15.57 -13.01 -26.28
N ALA A 227 -16.57 -12.25 -25.80
CA ALA A 227 -17.45 -11.48 -26.66
C ALA A 227 -16.68 -10.40 -27.45
N VAL A 228 -15.80 -9.66 -26.77
CA VAL A 228 -14.97 -8.60 -27.38
C VAL A 228 -14.03 -9.17 -28.44
N ILE A 229 -13.32 -10.26 -28.15
CA ILE A 229 -12.42 -10.93 -29.10
C ILE A 229 -13.20 -11.46 -30.30
N THR A 230 -14.34 -12.11 -30.07
CA THR A 230 -15.16 -12.69 -31.14
C THR A 230 -15.63 -11.62 -32.12
N VAL A 231 -16.08 -10.49 -31.60
CA VAL A 231 -16.59 -9.38 -32.39
C VAL A 231 -15.46 -8.62 -33.10
N ALA A 232 -14.29 -8.44 -32.47
CA ALA A 232 -13.12 -7.84 -33.12
C ALA A 232 -12.59 -8.66 -34.31
N LYS A 233 -12.65 -10.01 -34.22
CA LYS A 233 -12.26 -10.90 -35.34
C LYS A 233 -13.10 -10.68 -36.61
N THR A 234 -14.32 -10.17 -36.49
CA THR A 234 -15.17 -9.89 -37.67
C THR A 234 -14.59 -8.80 -38.58
N VAL A 235 -13.71 -7.95 -38.04
CA VAL A 235 -12.97 -6.92 -38.77
C VAL A 235 -11.48 -7.25 -38.89
N SER A 236 -11.09 -8.52 -38.63
CA SER A 236 -9.69 -8.99 -38.60
C SER A 236 -8.79 -8.28 -37.57
N GLY A 237 -9.41 -7.64 -36.56
CA GLY A 237 -8.70 -6.86 -35.56
C GLY A 237 -8.48 -7.59 -34.25
N ILE A 238 -7.54 -7.07 -33.46
CA ILE A 238 -7.17 -7.54 -32.13
C ILE A 238 -7.53 -6.45 -31.11
N PRO A 239 -8.37 -6.72 -30.09
CA PRO A 239 -8.65 -5.76 -29.03
C PRO A 239 -7.36 -5.43 -28.25
N VAL A 240 -7.16 -4.16 -27.92
CA VAL A 240 -6.08 -3.75 -27.01
C VAL A 240 -6.36 -4.35 -25.62
N ARG A 241 -5.36 -5.05 -25.07
CA ARG A 241 -5.47 -5.67 -23.75
C ARG A 241 -5.45 -4.60 -22.67
N ASP A 242 -6.57 -4.49 -21.95
CA ASP A 242 -6.70 -3.59 -20.80
C ASP A 242 -7.51 -4.31 -19.70
N PRO A 243 -6.82 -4.91 -18.71
CA PRO A 243 -7.48 -5.64 -17.62
C PRO A 243 -8.38 -4.75 -16.75
N GLU A 244 -8.03 -3.48 -16.58
CA GLU A 244 -8.80 -2.54 -15.78
C GLU A 244 -10.11 -2.18 -16.50
N LEU A 245 -10.05 -1.88 -17.80
CA LEU A 245 -11.24 -1.66 -18.61
C LEU A 245 -12.12 -2.92 -18.67
N LEU A 246 -11.50 -4.11 -18.80
CA LEU A 246 -12.23 -5.38 -18.80
C LEU A 246 -13.03 -5.58 -17.51
N SER A 247 -12.38 -5.41 -16.36
CA SER A 247 -13.04 -5.52 -15.05
C SER A 247 -14.13 -4.47 -14.87
N THR A 248 -13.85 -3.23 -15.28
CA THR A 248 -14.83 -2.13 -15.23
C THR A 248 -16.08 -2.46 -16.05
N VAL A 249 -15.90 -2.92 -17.30
CA VAL A 249 -17.01 -3.27 -18.20
C VAL A 249 -17.79 -4.48 -17.67
N ALA A 250 -17.10 -5.50 -17.14
CA ALA A 250 -17.77 -6.62 -16.47
C ALA A 250 -18.63 -6.14 -15.29
N ASN A 251 -18.15 -5.17 -14.52
CA ASN A 251 -18.92 -4.57 -13.42
C ASN A 251 -20.00 -3.57 -13.86
N MET A 252 -20.15 -3.30 -15.17
CA MET A 252 -21.23 -2.48 -15.75
C MET A 252 -22.38 -3.32 -16.34
N VAL A 253 -22.19 -4.63 -16.50
CA VAL A 253 -23.18 -5.52 -17.10
C VAL A 253 -23.49 -6.71 -16.19
N GLU A 254 -24.67 -7.28 -16.29
CA GLU A 254 -25.03 -8.59 -15.72
C GLU A 254 -24.94 -9.68 -16.78
N PHE A 255 -25.13 -9.33 -18.06
CA PHE A 255 -25.03 -10.24 -19.20
C PHE A 255 -24.45 -9.50 -20.42
N PRO A 256 -23.20 -9.79 -20.82
CA PRO A 256 -22.51 -9.04 -21.85
C PRO A 256 -22.97 -9.40 -23.27
N SER A 257 -23.13 -8.39 -24.13
CA SER A 257 -23.29 -8.53 -25.58
C SER A 257 -22.45 -7.48 -26.29
N ALA A 258 -21.46 -7.92 -27.08
CA ALA A 258 -20.52 -7.02 -27.74
C ALA A 258 -20.96 -6.65 -29.18
N ILE A 259 -20.66 -5.43 -29.61
CA ILE A 259 -20.90 -4.94 -30.98
C ILE A 259 -19.67 -4.18 -31.47
N CYS A 260 -19.22 -4.48 -32.69
CA CYS A 260 -18.16 -3.74 -33.38
C CYS A 260 -18.77 -2.52 -34.08
N GLY A 261 -18.18 -1.35 -33.86
CA GLY A 261 -18.47 -0.12 -34.58
C GLY A 261 -17.23 0.44 -35.28
N GLY A 262 -17.44 1.42 -36.15
CA GLY A 262 -16.38 2.17 -36.81
C GLY A 262 -16.45 3.67 -36.54
N PHE A 263 -15.35 4.36 -36.77
CA PHE A 263 -15.30 5.83 -36.79
C PHE A 263 -14.54 6.34 -38.03
N ASP A 264 -14.61 7.64 -38.30
CA ASP A 264 -13.92 8.23 -39.44
C ASP A 264 -12.40 8.02 -39.35
N LYS A 265 -11.80 7.45 -40.41
CA LYS A 265 -10.35 7.24 -40.53
C LYS A 265 -9.54 8.51 -40.36
N ALA A 266 -10.13 9.69 -40.63
CA ALA A 266 -9.47 10.97 -40.42
C ALA A 266 -9.02 11.21 -38.96
N PHE A 267 -9.67 10.55 -37.98
CA PHE A 267 -9.26 10.64 -36.58
C PHE A 267 -7.98 9.88 -36.26
N LEU A 268 -7.54 8.95 -37.11
CA LEU A 268 -6.24 8.26 -36.94
C LEU A 268 -5.04 9.20 -37.09
N ASN A 269 -5.26 10.48 -37.46
CA ASN A 269 -4.23 11.52 -37.39
C ASN A 269 -3.97 12.03 -35.96
N LEU A 270 -4.86 11.71 -35.01
CA LEU A 270 -4.63 11.98 -33.60
C LEU A 270 -3.65 10.96 -33.01
N PRO A 271 -2.86 11.33 -31.99
CA PRO A 271 -2.05 10.37 -31.27
C PRO A 271 -2.88 9.22 -30.72
N ASP A 272 -2.37 7.99 -30.84
CA ASP A 272 -2.99 6.77 -30.31
C ASP A 272 -3.52 6.93 -28.86
N PRO A 273 -2.75 7.51 -27.90
CA PRO A 273 -3.22 7.67 -26.53
C PRO A 273 -4.51 8.51 -26.41
N VAL A 274 -4.69 9.54 -27.25
CA VAL A 274 -5.89 10.39 -27.24
C VAL A 274 -7.11 9.58 -27.65
N LEU A 275 -6.99 8.79 -28.72
CA LEU A 275 -8.08 7.95 -29.24
C LEU A 275 -8.45 6.86 -28.22
N ILE A 276 -7.46 6.16 -27.69
CA ILE A 276 -7.65 5.09 -26.71
C ILE A 276 -8.30 5.64 -25.44
N THR A 277 -7.81 6.76 -24.92
CA THR A 277 -8.34 7.37 -23.69
C THR A 277 -9.76 7.88 -23.89
N SER A 278 -10.04 8.55 -25.03
CA SER A 278 -11.39 8.99 -25.38
C SER A 278 -12.40 7.84 -25.44
N MET A 279 -11.98 6.70 -26.01
CA MET A 279 -12.81 5.48 -26.08
C MET A 279 -12.99 4.84 -24.69
N LYS A 280 -11.92 4.70 -23.91
CA LYS A 280 -11.90 4.06 -22.59
C LYS A 280 -12.67 4.86 -21.54
N GLU A 281 -12.33 6.14 -21.36
CA GLU A 281 -12.81 6.96 -20.24
C GLU A 281 -14.24 7.49 -20.42
N HIS A 282 -14.65 7.79 -21.65
CA HIS A 282 -15.98 8.36 -21.87
C HIS A 282 -17.02 7.32 -22.23
N GLN A 283 -16.63 6.23 -22.89
CA GLN A 283 -17.57 5.25 -23.44
C GLN A 283 -17.29 3.80 -23.04
N ARG A 284 -16.17 3.52 -22.36
CA ARG A 284 -15.77 2.15 -21.94
C ARG A 284 -15.67 1.20 -23.14
N TYR A 285 -15.20 1.72 -24.28
CA TYR A 285 -15.00 0.95 -25.49
C TYR A 285 -13.59 0.38 -25.56
N PHE A 286 -13.47 -0.81 -26.14
CA PHE A 286 -12.19 -1.43 -26.44
C PHE A 286 -11.70 -0.97 -27.81
N SER A 287 -10.54 -0.32 -27.85
CA SER A 287 -9.84 0.02 -29.08
C SER A 287 -9.31 -1.23 -29.78
N ILE A 288 -9.26 -1.23 -31.11
CA ILE A 288 -8.83 -2.37 -31.92
C ILE A 288 -7.53 -2.03 -32.67
N ARG A 289 -6.60 -2.97 -32.74
CA ARG A 289 -5.38 -2.90 -33.56
C ARG A 289 -5.40 -3.95 -34.68
N ASP A 290 -4.66 -3.70 -35.75
CA ASP A 290 -4.41 -4.69 -36.80
C ASP A 290 -3.36 -5.73 -36.35
N GLN A 291 -2.95 -6.62 -37.26
CA GLN A 291 -1.96 -7.67 -36.96
C GLN A 291 -0.53 -7.10 -36.82
N GLU A 292 -0.30 -5.94 -37.42
CA GLU A 292 0.96 -5.19 -37.40
C GLU A 292 1.09 -4.30 -36.15
N GLY A 293 0.00 -4.13 -35.40
CA GLY A 293 -0.07 -3.35 -34.17
C GLY A 293 -0.52 -1.89 -34.36
N HIS A 294 -0.97 -1.47 -35.54
CA HIS A 294 -1.51 -0.12 -35.75
C HIS A 294 -2.96 -0.03 -35.28
N LEU A 295 -3.35 1.12 -34.75
CA LEU A 295 -4.73 1.37 -34.33
C LEU A 295 -5.67 1.41 -35.55
N MET A 296 -6.77 0.65 -35.46
CA MET A 296 -7.80 0.58 -36.49
C MET A 296 -8.90 1.63 -36.23
N PRO A 297 -9.63 2.08 -37.26
CA PRO A 297 -10.78 2.98 -37.13
C PRO A 297 -12.03 2.24 -36.60
N ASN A 298 -11.83 1.35 -35.63
CA ASN A 298 -12.83 0.42 -35.11
C ASN A 298 -12.72 0.30 -33.60
N PHE A 299 -13.85 0.00 -32.97
CA PHE A 299 -13.96 -0.20 -31.54
C PHE A 299 -14.98 -1.30 -31.23
N VAL A 300 -14.89 -1.88 -30.05
CA VAL A 300 -15.91 -2.79 -29.53
C VAL A 300 -16.60 -2.17 -28.33
N ALA A 301 -17.93 -2.07 -28.41
CA ALA A 301 -18.79 -1.67 -27.31
C ALA A 301 -19.46 -2.91 -26.69
N VAL A 302 -19.60 -2.93 -25.36
CA VAL A 302 -20.28 -4.01 -24.64
C VAL A 302 -21.58 -3.47 -24.07
N ASN A 303 -22.67 -4.14 -24.39
CA ASN A 303 -24.02 -3.81 -23.95
C ASN A 303 -24.46 -4.78 -22.85
N ASN A 304 -25.28 -4.30 -21.93
CA ASN A 304 -25.94 -5.13 -20.93
C ASN A 304 -27.21 -5.84 -21.47
N THR A 305 -27.48 -5.74 -22.77
CA THR A 305 -28.68 -6.33 -23.38
C THR A 305 -28.34 -6.87 -24.75
N ILE A 306 -28.96 -7.99 -25.12
CA ILE A 306 -28.91 -8.49 -26.49
C ILE A 306 -29.73 -7.55 -27.38
N ALA A 307 -29.06 -6.95 -28.37
CA ALA A 307 -29.70 -6.03 -29.30
C ALA A 307 -30.71 -6.79 -30.20
N ARG A 308 -31.92 -6.24 -30.36
CA ARG A 308 -32.88 -6.75 -31.36
C ARG A 308 -32.44 -6.46 -32.79
N ASP A 309 -31.80 -5.31 -32.98
CA ASP A 309 -31.18 -4.87 -34.23
C ASP A 309 -29.81 -4.26 -33.90
N GLU A 310 -28.75 -5.01 -34.16
CA GLU A 310 -27.38 -4.58 -33.92
C GLU A 310 -26.99 -3.33 -34.73
N SER A 311 -27.61 -3.11 -35.89
CA SER A 311 -27.27 -1.97 -36.76
C SER A 311 -27.67 -0.64 -36.14
N ILE A 312 -28.79 -0.61 -35.40
CA ILE A 312 -29.26 0.58 -34.70
C ILE A 312 -28.35 0.88 -33.51
N VAL A 313 -28.02 -0.14 -32.71
CA VAL A 313 -27.14 0.00 -31.55
C VAL A 313 -25.74 0.42 -31.98
N ARG A 314 -25.20 -0.19 -33.05
CA ARG A 314 -23.93 0.21 -33.68
C ARG A 314 -23.93 1.68 -34.05
N LYS A 315 -24.90 2.15 -34.84
CA LYS A 315 -25.02 3.57 -35.24
C LYS A 315 -25.13 4.51 -34.04
N GLY A 316 -25.79 4.08 -32.96
CA GLY A 316 -25.86 4.81 -31.71
C GLY A 316 -24.47 5.05 -31.11
N HIS A 317 -23.72 3.97 -30.91
CA HIS A 317 -22.35 4.03 -30.38
C HIS A 317 -21.41 4.82 -31.30
N GLU A 318 -21.47 4.61 -32.62
CA GLU A 318 -20.67 5.33 -33.61
C GLU A 318 -20.94 6.84 -33.55
N ARG A 319 -22.20 7.26 -33.44
CA ARG A 319 -22.57 8.67 -33.32
C ARG A 319 -22.04 9.31 -32.04
N VAL A 320 -22.10 8.60 -30.92
CA VAL A 320 -21.59 9.11 -29.64
C VAL A 320 -20.07 9.24 -29.69
N LEU A 321 -19.36 8.24 -30.20
CA LEU A 321 -17.91 8.29 -30.35
C LEU A 321 -17.47 9.39 -31.32
N GLN A 322 -18.15 9.54 -32.45
CA GLN A 322 -17.85 10.57 -33.46
C GLN A 322 -17.83 11.97 -32.85
N ALA A 323 -18.80 12.29 -31.97
CA ALA A 323 -18.83 13.58 -31.29
C ALA A 323 -17.62 13.75 -30.35
N ARG A 324 -17.29 12.73 -29.55
CA ARG A 324 -16.14 12.77 -28.63
C ARG A 324 -14.80 12.90 -29.34
N LEU A 325 -14.61 12.18 -30.45
CA LEU A 325 -13.40 12.28 -31.24
C LEU A 325 -13.29 13.62 -31.97
N ALA A 326 -14.43 14.22 -32.36
CA ALA A 326 -14.44 15.56 -32.92
C ALA A 326 -13.96 16.62 -31.90
N ASP A 327 -14.41 16.51 -30.65
CA ASP A 327 -13.96 17.38 -29.55
C ASP A 327 -12.45 17.21 -29.31
N ALA A 328 -11.98 15.96 -29.16
CA ALA A 328 -10.55 15.66 -28.99
C ALA A 328 -9.70 16.20 -30.16
N ASN A 329 -10.18 16.05 -31.40
CA ASN A 329 -9.51 16.60 -32.58
C ASN A 329 -9.47 18.13 -32.58
N PHE A 330 -10.51 18.78 -32.08
CA PHE A 330 -10.54 20.23 -31.93
C PHE A 330 -9.48 20.69 -30.92
N PHE A 331 -9.45 20.08 -29.72
CA PHE A 331 -8.45 20.42 -28.69
C PHE A 331 -7.02 20.21 -29.19
N PHE A 332 -6.74 19.07 -29.83
CA PHE A 332 -5.42 18.80 -30.40
C PHE A 332 -5.01 19.86 -31.42
N LYS A 333 -5.92 20.26 -32.34
CA LYS A 333 -5.62 21.29 -33.34
C LYS A 333 -5.42 22.66 -32.72
N GLU A 334 -6.16 23.00 -31.67
CA GLU A 334 -5.97 24.24 -30.93
C GLU A 334 -4.60 24.25 -30.24
N ASP A 335 -4.25 23.15 -29.58
CA ASP A 335 -2.98 22.99 -28.88
C ASP A 335 -1.77 23.11 -29.81
N ARG A 336 -1.88 22.55 -31.03
CA ARG A 336 -0.82 22.58 -32.06
C ARG A 336 -0.54 23.97 -32.66
N LYS A 337 -1.28 25.01 -32.28
CA LYS A 337 -1.00 26.40 -32.73
C LYS A 337 0.20 27.03 -32.02
N SER A 338 0.60 26.49 -30.87
CA SER A 338 1.71 26.99 -30.05
C SER A 338 2.66 25.83 -29.72
N ARG A 339 3.96 26.11 -29.62
CA ARG A 339 4.94 25.10 -29.23
C ARG A 339 4.79 24.79 -27.74
N LEU A 340 5.21 23.60 -27.32
CA LEU A 340 5.17 23.18 -25.92
C LEU A 340 6.00 24.12 -25.03
N GLU A 341 7.13 24.61 -25.51
CA GLU A 341 8.01 25.51 -24.74
C GLU A 341 7.39 26.89 -24.48
N ASP A 342 6.56 27.39 -25.40
CA ASP A 342 5.92 28.70 -25.31
C ASP A 342 4.90 28.73 -24.15
N ARG A 343 4.42 27.55 -23.73
CA ARG A 343 3.44 27.36 -22.65
C ARG A 343 4.03 27.38 -21.25
N LEU A 344 5.36 27.44 -21.11
CA LEU A 344 6.01 27.46 -19.80
C LEU A 344 5.50 28.62 -18.94
N GLU A 345 5.37 29.81 -19.51
CA GLU A 345 4.91 31.00 -18.80
C GLU A 345 3.43 30.90 -18.37
N ASP A 346 2.60 30.20 -19.15
CA ASP A 346 1.19 30.00 -18.84
C ASP A 346 0.99 29.17 -17.56
N LEU A 347 1.98 28.37 -17.15
CA LEU A 347 1.97 27.66 -15.87
C LEU A 347 1.89 28.57 -14.64
N LYS A 348 2.09 29.89 -14.79
CA LYS A 348 1.83 30.89 -13.73
C LYS A 348 0.35 30.94 -13.33
N THR A 349 -0.54 30.59 -14.25
CA THR A 349 -2.00 30.56 -14.02
C THR A 349 -2.45 29.32 -13.25
N VAL A 350 -1.64 28.26 -13.26
CA VAL A 350 -1.95 27.00 -12.57
C VAL A 350 -1.42 27.07 -11.15
N ILE A 351 -2.32 27.25 -10.19
CA ILE A 351 -1.95 27.20 -8.77
C ILE A 351 -1.57 25.76 -8.41
N TYR A 352 -0.31 25.57 -8.00
CA TYR A 352 0.16 24.26 -7.54
C TYR A 352 -0.26 24.03 -6.08
N GLN A 353 0.05 24.99 -5.21
CA GLN A 353 -0.38 25.00 -3.81
C GLN A 353 -0.35 26.47 -3.36
N ALA A 354 -1.39 26.95 -2.67
CA ALA A 354 -1.60 28.38 -2.40
C ALA A 354 -0.42 29.12 -1.74
N GLU A 355 0.35 28.45 -0.89
CA GLU A 355 1.53 28.98 -0.19
C GLU A 355 2.86 28.61 -0.89
N LEU A 356 2.90 27.55 -1.72
CA LEU A 356 4.09 27.19 -2.52
C LEU A 356 4.12 27.83 -3.91
N GLY A 357 3.02 28.49 -4.30
CA GLY A 357 2.87 29.22 -5.56
C GLY A 357 2.30 28.39 -6.73
N SER A 358 2.64 28.83 -7.92
CA SER A 358 2.22 28.29 -9.22
C SER A 358 3.04 27.08 -9.66
N SER A 359 2.51 26.37 -10.66
CA SER A 359 3.24 25.28 -11.33
C SER A 359 4.51 25.80 -12.01
N PHE A 360 4.50 27.05 -12.51
CA PHE A 360 5.71 27.70 -13.04
C PHE A 360 6.81 27.80 -11.99
N GLU A 361 6.51 28.34 -10.81
CA GLU A 361 7.49 28.51 -9.72
C GLU A 361 8.04 27.16 -9.27
N LYS A 362 7.18 26.15 -9.19
CA LYS A 362 7.58 24.78 -8.93
C LYS A 362 8.55 24.24 -9.98
N VAL A 363 8.26 24.41 -11.27
CA VAL A 363 9.17 24.05 -12.38
C VAL A 363 10.53 24.72 -12.22
N GLN A 364 10.58 25.99 -11.86
CA GLN A 364 11.85 26.69 -11.61
C GLN A 364 12.64 26.05 -10.46
N ARG A 365 11.99 25.73 -9.33
CA ARG A 365 12.66 25.13 -8.17
C ARG A 365 13.21 23.74 -8.48
N PHE A 366 12.40 22.84 -9.03
CA PHE A 366 12.90 21.49 -9.30
C PHE A 366 13.85 21.44 -10.50
N THR A 367 13.81 22.41 -11.43
CA THR A 367 14.84 22.54 -12.48
C THR A 367 16.21 22.78 -11.87
N LYS A 368 16.34 23.73 -10.93
CA LYS A 368 17.60 23.99 -10.20
C LYS A 368 18.10 22.74 -9.46
N LEU A 369 17.18 21.97 -8.88
CA LEU A 369 17.51 20.73 -8.18
C LEU A 369 17.92 19.60 -9.15
N ALA A 370 17.28 19.51 -10.31
CA ALA A 370 17.63 18.56 -11.36
C ALA A 370 19.02 18.86 -11.96
N GLU A 371 19.40 20.13 -12.09
CA GLU A 371 20.76 20.53 -12.49
C GLU A 371 21.81 20.08 -11.46
N TYR A 372 21.55 20.32 -10.17
CA TYR A 372 22.45 19.85 -9.10
C TYR A 372 22.61 18.32 -9.11
N LEU A 373 21.52 17.58 -9.34
CA LEU A 373 21.58 16.12 -9.53
C LEU A 373 22.38 15.74 -10.77
N ALA A 374 22.17 16.44 -11.89
CA ALA A 374 22.88 16.20 -13.14
C ALA A 374 24.39 16.35 -12.98
N GLU A 375 24.86 17.39 -12.29
CA GLU A 375 26.29 17.62 -12.04
C GLU A 375 26.99 16.43 -11.37
N GLN A 376 26.27 15.70 -10.51
CA GLN A 376 26.82 14.57 -9.76
C GLN A 376 26.66 13.22 -10.48
N ILE A 377 25.61 13.09 -11.30
CA ILE A 377 25.17 11.79 -11.84
C ILE A 377 25.45 11.66 -13.34
N ALA A 378 25.15 12.71 -14.11
CA ALA A 378 25.22 12.71 -15.57
C ALA A 378 25.55 14.12 -16.11
N PRO A 379 26.74 14.68 -15.78
CA PRO A 379 27.09 16.05 -16.16
C PRO A 379 27.11 16.29 -17.67
N GLU A 380 27.32 15.23 -18.46
CA GLU A 380 27.23 15.26 -19.93
C GLU A 380 25.81 15.50 -20.46
N LYS A 381 24.76 15.23 -19.66
CA LYS A 381 23.34 15.40 -20.03
C LYS A 381 22.66 16.60 -19.39
N ILE A 382 23.42 17.49 -18.73
CA ILE A 382 22.86 18.60 -17.94
C ILE A 382 21.91 19.52 -18.73
N ASN A 383 22.21 19.78 -20.01
CA ASN A 383 21.37 20.62 -20.86
C ASN A 383 20.03 19.94 -21.19
N ASP A 384 20.05 18.64 -21.49
CA ASP A 384 18.84 17.87 -21.79
C ASP A 384 17.97 17.70 -20.54
N ILE A 385 18.58 17.53 -19.37
CA ILE A 385 17.90 17.50 -18.06
C ILE A 385 17.24 18.84 -17.76
N ARG A 386 17.96 19.95 -17.92
CA ARG A 386 17.40 21.30 -17.76
C ARG A 386 16.22 21.54 -18.70
N LEU A 387 16.38 21.19 -19.97
CA LEU A 387 15.33 21.36 -20.98
C LEU A 387 14.10 20.51 -20.64
N THR A 388 14.29 19.24 -20.33
CA THR A 388 13.21 18.33 -19.94
C THR A 388 12.46 18.85 -18.71
N ALA A 389 13.19 19.28 -17.66
CA ALA A 389 12.58 19.82 -16.45
C ALA A 389 11.69 21.04 -16.73
N ARG A 390 12.08 21.89 -17.69
CA ARG A 390 11.28 23.05 -18.10
C ARG A 390 10.05 22.67 -18.92
N LEU A 391 10.12 21.63 -19.75
CA LEU A 391 9.03 21.23 -20.63
C LEU A 391 8.00 20.30 -19.97
N CYS A 392 8.41 19.54 -18.94
CA CYS A 392 7.67 18.35 -18.52
C CYS A 392 6.30 18.60 -17.88
N LYS A 393 5.97 19.86 -17.56
CA LYS A 393 4.67 20.28 -17.03
C LYS A 393 3.89 21.19 -17.99
N CYS A 394 4.46 21.57 -19.13
CA CYS A 394 3.85 22.54 -20.05
C CYS A 394 2.55 22.03 -20.69
N ASP A 395 2.33 20.72 -20.70
CA ASP A 395 1.09 20.13 -21.20
C ASP A 395 -0.11 20.36 -20.26
N LEU A 396 0.11 20.70 -18.99
CA LEU A 396 -0.95 20.98 -18.01
C LEU A 396 -1.89 22.13 -18.42
N VAL A 397 -1.45 23.03 -19.28
CA VAL A 397 -2.21 24.19 -19.77
C VAL A 397 -2.70 24.01 -21.20
N THR A 398 -2.67 22.77 -21.69
CA THR A 398 -3.23 22.41 -22.99
C THR A 398 -4.71 22.09 -22.85
N GLU A 399 -5.49 22.42 -23.88
CA GLU A 399 -6.92 22.10 -23.90
C GLU A 399 -7.13 20.57 -23.79
N MET A 400 -6.24 19.79 -24.43
CA MET A 400 -6.28 18.33 -24.34
C MET A 400 -6.15 17.82 -22.90
N VAL A 401 -5.19 18.32 -22.11
CA VAL A 401 -5.00 17.83 -20.73
C VAL A 401 -6.06 18.43 -19.78
N MET A 402 -6.58 19.62 -20.06
CA MET A 402 -7.70 20.17 -19.29
C MET A 402 -8.98 19.31 -19.45
N GLU A 403 -9.26 18.81 -20.66
CA GLU A 403 -10.38 17.87 -20.89
C GLU A 403 -10.04 16.44 -20.44
N PHE A 404 -8.80 15.98 -20.65
CA PHE A 404 -8.33 14.63 -20.33
C PHE A 404 -7.12 14.66 -19.38
N PRO A 405 -7.33 14.88 -18.07
CA PRO A 405 -6.23 14.97 -17.11
C PRO A 405 -5.32 13.73 -17.04
N SER A 406 -5.85 12.55 -17.37
CA SER A 406 -5.10 11.29 -17.42
C SER A 406 -4.03 11.25 -18.53
N LEU A 407 -4.13 12.14 -19.52
CA LEU A 407 -3.16 12.28 -20.61
C LEU A 407 -1.97 13.19 -20.27
N GLN A 408 -1.91 13.71 -19.04
CA GLN A 408 -0.76 14.45 -18.53
C GLN A 408 0.54 13.63 -18.67
N GLY A 409 1.62 14.30 -19.07
CA GLY A 409 2.93 13.73 -19.41
C GLY A 409 2.96 13.07 -20.78
N ILE A 410 1.93 12.32 -21.14
CA ILE A 410 1.81 11.64 -22.44
C ILE A 410 1.65 12.69 -23.55
N MET A 411 0.78 13.68 -23.36
CA MET A 411 0.64 14.75 -24.35
C MET A 411 1.85 15.67 -24.36
N GLY A 412 2.53 15.89 -23.23
CA GLY A 412 3.83 16.56 -23.21
C GLY A 412 4.87 15.87 -24.10
N GLU A 413 4.96 14.54 -24.03
CA GLU A 413 5.82 13.75 -24.91
C GLU A 413 5.43 13.90 -26.39
N GLU A 414 4.14 13.72 -26.72
CA GLU A 414 3.66 13.82 -28.10
C GLU A 414 3.88 15.21 -28.69
N TYR A 415 3.53 16.27 -27.95
CA TYR A 415 3.75 17.64 -28.39
C TYR A 415 5.25 17.96 -28.55
N ALA A 416 6.12 17.49 -27.65
CA ALA A 416 7.56 17.65 -27.81
C ALA A 416 8.07 16.95 -29.09
N ARG A 417 7.63 15.72 -29.35
CA ARG A 417 7.99 14.99 -30.56
C ARG A 417 7.55 15.74 -31.82
N LEU A 418 6.33 16.25 -31.80
CA LEU A 418 5.74 16.99 -32.91
C LEU A 418 6.35 18.39 -33.13
N ASP A 419 6.97 18.97 -32.10
CA ASP A 419 7.75 20.20 -32.17
C ASP A 419 9.21 19.99 -32.61
N GLY A 420 9.63 18.72 -32.76
CA GLY A 420 10.94 18.33 -33.29
C GLY A 420 12.03 18.15 -32.23
N TYR A 421 11.67 17.94 -30.96
CA TYR A 421 12.64 17.64 -29.91
C TYR A 421 13.23 16.22 -30.07
N PRO A 422 14.48 15.97 -29.58
CA PRO A 422 15.07 14.64 -29.57
C PRO A 422 14.24 13.62 -28.80
N GLU A 423 14.17 12.38 -29.29
CA GLU A 423 13.35 11.31 -28.70
C GLU A 423 13.67 11.04 -27.22
N ASP A 424 14.95 11.11 -26.82
CA ASP A 424 15.39 10.97 -25.42
C ASP A 424 14.71 12.00 -24.48
N ILE A 425 14.45 13.22 -24.97
CA ILE A 425 13.77 14.28 -24.22
C ILE A 425 12.26 14.05 -24.21
N CYS A 426 11.68 13.68 -25.36
CA CYS A 426 10.25 13.36 -25.46
C CYS A 426 9.87 12.27 -24.47
N LEU A 427 10.60 11.14 -24.47
CA LEU A 427 10.38 10.05 -23.53
C LEU A 427 10.62 10.48 -22.09
N ALA A 428 11.63 11.32 -21.82
CA ALA A 428 11.91 11.81 -20.47
C ALA A 428 10.77 12.68 -19.89
N ILE A 429 10.01 13.38 -20.74
CA ILE A 429 8.85 14.19 -20.33
C ILE A 429 7.74 13.30 -19.76
N SER A 430 7.44 12.15 -20.34
CA SER A 430 6.45 11.25 -19.74
C SER A 430 7.05 10.42 -18.59
N ASP A 431 8.29 9.93 -18.76
CA ASP A 431 8.99 9.08 -17.79
C ASP A 431 9.13 9.71 -16.40
N HIS A 432 9.26 11.04 -16.29
CA HIS A 432 9.43 11.67 -14.97
C HIS A 432 8.22 11.47 -14.05
N TYR A 433 7.02 11.20 -14.59
CA TYR A 433 5.83 10.85 -13.81
C TYR A 433 5.88 9.42 -13.25
N LEU A 434 6.78 8.57 -13.77
CA LEU A 434 6.96 7.21 -13.27
C LEU A 434 7.81 7.17 -11.99
N PRO A 435 7.54 6.24 -11.06
CA PRO A 435 6.36 5.39 -10.99
C PRO A 435 5.09 6.14 -10.54
N VAL A 436 3.93 5.80 -11.13
CA VAL A 436 2.62 6.35 -10.76
C VAL A 436 2.06 5.66 -9.50
N GLN A 437 2.37 4.37 -9.32
CA GLN A 437 1.96 3.56 -8.17
C GLN A 437 3.18 2.89 -7.51
N ALA A 438 3.01 2.43 -6.27
CA ALA A 438 4.11 1.90 -5.45
C ALA A 438 4.91 0.79 -6.15
N GLU A 439 4.26 -0.08 -6.93
CA GLU A 439 4.88 -1.20 -7.65
C GLU A 439 4.85 -1.06 -9.19
N SER A 440 4.48 0.12 -9.72
CA SER A 440 4.44 0.31 -11.17
C SER A 440 5.84 0.39 -11.77
N LYS A 441 5.88 0.40 -13.11
CA LYS A 441 7.07 0.63 -13.95
C LYS A 441 7.84 1.86 -13.46
N LEU A 442 9.17 1.74 -13.44
CA LEU A 442 10.11 2.83 -13.14
C LEU A 442 10.53 3.54 -14.43
N PRO A 443 11.01 4.79 -14.35
CA PRO A 443 11.53 5.51 -15.51
C PRO A 443 12.67 4.72 -16.18
N GLU A 444 12.62 4.58 -17.50
CA GLU A 444 13.71 3.95 -18.24
C GLU A 444 14.84 4.96 -18.50
N SER A 445 14.47 6.19 -18.86
CA SER A 445 15.36 7.30 -19.13
C SER A 445 16.12 7.76 -17.88
N CYS A 446 17.44 7.96 -18.03
CA CYS A 446 18.26 8.62 -17.02
C CYS A 446 17.80 10.08 -16.78
N ILE A 447 17.44 10.78 -17.87
CA ILE A 447 16.96 12.17 -17.83
C ILE A 447 15.64 12.23 -17.05
N GLY A 448 14.67 11.37 -17.41
CA GLY A 448 13.37 11.29 -16.72
C GLY A 448 13.51 10.90 -15.25
N SER A 449 14.46 10.01 -14.93
CA SER A 449 14.78 9.63 -13.54
C SER A 449 15.26 10.82 -12.70
N ILE A 450 16.20 11.62 -13.22
CA ILE A 450 16.75 12.78 -12.51
C ILE A 450 15.68 13.86 -12.31
N VAL A 451 14.94 14.19 -13.36
CA VAL A 451 13.84 15.17 -13.29
C VAL A 451 12.75 14.69 -12.32
N GLY A 452 12.40 13.40 -12.39
CA GLY A 452 11.38 12.79 -11.52
C GLY A 452 11.77 12.76 -10.05
N ILE A 453 13.06 12.55 -9.72
CA ILE A 453 13.56 12.67 -8.34
C ILE A 453 13.46 14.12 -7.87
N ALA A 454 13.90 15.09 -8.68
CA ALA A 454 13.87 16.50 -8.33
C ALA A 454 12.44 17.01 -8.09
N ASP A 455 11.51 16.69 -8.99
CA ASP A 455 10.08 17.07 -8.91
C ASP A 455 9.45 16.57 -7.59
N ARG A 456 9.64 15.28 -7.28
CA ARG A 456 9.07 14.66 -6.08
C ARG A 456 9.72 15.20 -4.81
N LEU A 457 11.03 15.46 -4.83
CA LEU A 457 11.69 15.99 -3.64
C LEU A 457 11.30 17.44 -3.35
N ASP A 458 11.14 18.28 -4.38
CA ASP A 458 10.57 19.64 -4.23
C ASP A 458 9.20 19.57 -3.57
N THR A 459 8.35 18.64 -4.01
CA THR A 459 7.03 18.41 -3.43
C THR A 459 7.13 17.96 -1.96
N ILE A 460 7.95 16.94 -1.65
CA ILE A 460 8.11 16.46 -0.26
C ILE A 460 8.59 17.61 0.64
N VAL A 461 9.66 18.31 0.26
CA VAL A 461 10.21 19.41 1.06
C VAL A 461 9.18 20.52 1.22
N GLY A 462 8.53 20.96 0.13
CA GLY A 462 7.51 22.00 0.16
C GLY A 462 6.38 21.69 1.14
N PHE A 463 5.83 20.47 1.10
CA PHE A 463 4.74 20.10 2.02
C PHE A 463 5.18 20.06 3.49
N PHE A 464 6.43 19.66 3.78
CA PHE A 464 6.98 19.72 5.14
C PHE A 464 7.19 21.16 5.62
N THR A 465 7.53 22.12 4.73
CA THR A 465 7.61 23.54 5.12
C THR A 465 6.26 24.11 5.57
N LEU A 466 5.16 23.55 5.06
CA LEU A 466 3.80 23.95 5.40
C LEU A 466 3.20 23.16 6.58
N GLY A 467 3.96 22.21 7.16
CA GLY A 467 3.44 21.30 8.19
C GLY A 467 2.38 20.33 7.68
N LEU A 468 2.32 20.08 6.36
CA LEU A 468 1.39 19.15 5.70
C LEU A 468 1.99 17.74 5.55
N GLU A 469 2.78 17.32 6.54
CA GLU A 469 3.38 16.00 6.59
C GLU A 469 2.33 14.89 6.87
N PRO A 470 2.46 13.68 6.29
CA PRO A 470 1.44 12.63 6.47
C PRO A 470 1.30 12.14 7.92
N ASP A 471 0.08 12.08 8.44
CA ASP A 471 -0.23 11.48 9.75
C ASP A 471 -0.33 9.94 9.69
N GLY A 472 -0.33 9.23 10.82
CA GLY A 472 -0.31 7.76 10.87
C GLY A 472 -1.37 7.02 10.03
N THR A 473 -2.48 7.66 9.65
CA THR A 473 -3.61 7.05 8.93
C THR A 473 -3.88 7.67 7.56
N ALA A 474 -3.55 8.93 7.35
CA ALA A 474 -3.87 9.69 6.15
C ALA A 474 -2.61 10.16 5.40
N ASP A 475 -2.69 10.16 4.08
CA ASP A 475 -1.69 10.76 3.19
C ASP A 475 -2.43 11.41 2.01
N PRO A 476 -3.13 12.54 2.25
CA PRO A 476 -4.01 13.15 1.26
C PRO A 476 -3.25 13.64 0.01
N TYR A 477 -1.95 13.92 0.14
CA TYR A 477 -1.10 14.43 -0.93
C TYR A 477 -0.12 13.39 -1.50
N ALA A 478 -0.30 12.12 -1.11
CA ALA A 478 0.51 10.98 -1.56
C ALA A 478 2.04 11.15 -1.35
N ILE A 479 2.46 11.87 -0.31
CA ILE A 479 3.87 12.17 -0.02
C ILE A 479 4.66 10.89 0.29
N ARG A 480 4.03 9.88 0.91
CA ARG A 480 4.66 8.56 1.14
C ARG A 480 4.97 7.86 -0.17
N ARG A 481 4.04 7.95 -1.13
CA ARG A 481 4.21 7.34 -2.46
C ARG A 481 5.37 8.01 -3.20
N GLN A 482 5.48 9.34 -3.10
CA GLN A 482 6.57 10.09 -3.71
C GLN A 482 7.94 9.76 -3.10
N ALA A 483 8.05 9.66 -1.78
CA ALA A 483 9.28 9.24 -1.13
C ALA A 483 9.69 7.82 -1.52
N LEU A 484 8.72 6.89 -1.59
CA LEU A 484 8.99 5.53 -2.05
C LEU A 484 9.45 5.50 -3.52
N ALA A 485 8.85 6.33 -4.38
CA ALA A 485 9.27 6.47 -5.77
C ALA A 485 10.74 6.92 -5.88
N ILE A 486 11.16 7.95 -5.14
CA ILE A 486 12.56 8.41 -5.12
C ILE A 486 13.49 7.26 -4.70
N ILE A 487 13.16 6.56 -3.61
CA ILE A 487 13.93 5.42 -3.11
C ILE A 487 14.07 4.34 -4.20
N ARG A 488 12.97 3.97 -4.87
CA ARG A 488 12.97 2.93 -5.91
C ARG A 488 13.82 3.36 -7.12
N ILE A 489 13.70 4.61 -7.58
CA ILE A 489 14.50 5.13 -8.72
C ILE A 489 15.99 5.12 -8.37
N VAL A 490 16.37 5.63 -7.19
CA VAL A 490 17.78 5.65 -6.74
C VAL A 490 18.37 4.24 -6.68
N ARG A 491 17.59 3.26 -6.20
CA ARG A 491 18.01 1.85 -6.13
C ARG A 491 18.14 1.22 -7.52
N ASP A 492 17.15 1.40 -8.37
CA ASP A 492 17.11 0.85 -9.74
C ASP A 492 18.29 1.37 -10.59
N LYS A 493 18.49 2.69 -10.58
CA LYS A 493 19.58 3.35 -11.31
C LYS A 493 20.93 3.28 -10.60
N LYS A 494 20.98 2.70 -9.39
CA LYS A 494 22.19 2.59 -8.53
C LYS A 494 22.89 3.93 -8.34
N ILE A 495 22.11 4.98 -8.11
CA ILE A 495 22.62 6.34 -7.97
C ILE A 495 23.35 6.47 -6.63
N ALA A 496 24.63 6.81 -6.69
CA ALA A 496 25.47 7.03 -5.51
C ALA A 496 25.39 8.50 -5.06
N ILE A 497 24.27 8.88 -4.44
CA ILE A 497 24.05 10.24 -3.93
C ILE A 497 23.73 10.26 -2.43
N SER A 498 24.20 11.31 -1.77
CA SER A 498 23.88 11.63 -0.38
C SER A 498 22.46 12.19 -0.29
N PHE A 499 21.55 11.44 0.34
CA PHE A 499 20.17 11.92 0.58
C PHE A 499 20.16 13.19 1.41
N GLN A 500 21.05 13.27 2.41
CA GLN A 500 21.17 14.43 3.27
C GLN A 500 21.52 15.68 2.45
N ASP A 501 22.52 15.59 1.57
CA ASP A 501 22.92 16.73 0.73
C ASP A 501 21.84 17.11 -0.28
N LEU A 502 21.16 16.11 -0.83
CA LEU A 502 20.07 16.31 -1.77
C LEU A 502 18.86 17.02 -1.11
N ILE A 503 18.48 16.59 0.09
CA ILE A 503 17.41 17.22 0.89
C ILE A 503 17.81 18.64 1.30
N ASN A 504 19.05 18.84 1.76
CA ASN A 504 19.58 20.16 2.11
C ASN A 504 19.54 21.11 0.91
N LYS A 505 19.92 20.63 -0.29
CA LYS A 505 19.87 21.44 -1.51
C LYS A 505 18.44 21.80 -1.88
N SER A 506 17.51 20.85 -1.84
CA SER A 506 16.09 21.11 -2.11
C SER A 506 15.50 22.13 -1.12
N ALA A 507 15.77 21.99 0.17
CA ALA A 507 15.35 22.94 1.19
C ALA A 507 15.98 24.32 0.98
N SER A 508 17.27 24.39 0.63
CA SER A 508 17.93 25.67 0.31
C SER A 508 17.28 26.39 -0.86
N ILE A 509 16.89 25.67 -1.93
CA ILE A 509 16.20 26.25 -3.08
C ILE A 509 14.82 26.77 -2.67
N MET A 510 14.07 25.99 -1.88
CA MET A 510 12.74 26.39 -1.37
C MET A 510 12.83 27.65 -0.48
N HIS A 511 13.92 27.76 0.30
CA HIS A 511 14.16 28.86 1.23
C HIS A 511 14.42 30.21 0.54
N GLU A 512 14.79 30.20 -0.75
CA GLU A 512 14.91 31.42 -1.55
C GLU A 512 13.55 32.14 -1.70
N THR A 513 12.44 31.38 -1.61
CA THR A 513 11.08 31.89 -1.81
C THR A 513 10.22 31.85 -0.55
N ILE A 514 10.47 30.91 0.37
CA ILE A 514 9.61 30.66 1.53
C ILE A 514 10.46 30.62 2.81
N SER A 515 10.07 31.36 3.84
CA SER A 515 10.78 31.36 5.13
C SER A 515 10.32 30.21 6.03
N PHE A 516 11.26 29.40 6.52
CA PHE A 516 11.03 28.31 7.47
C PHE A 516 12.36 27.94 8.18
N ASP A 517 12.31 27.12 9.23
CA ASP A 517 13.53 26.59 9.85
C ASP A 517 14.14 25.48 8.97
N LEU A 518 15.23 25.82 8.29
CA LEU A 518 15.96 24.91 7.40
C LEU A 518 16.36 23.60 8.08
N LYS A 519 16.80 23.65 9.34
CA LYS A 519 17.29 22.46 10.04
C LYS A 519 16.12 21.58 10.46
N GLU A 520 15.07 22.18 11.00
CA GLU A 520 13.88 21.43 11.40
C GLU A 520 13.28 20.66 10.21
N VAL A 521 13.10 21.33 9.07
CA VAL A 521 12.51 20.71 7.88
C VAL A 521 13.42 19.62 7.30
N THR A 522 14.72 19.86 7.17
CA THR A 522 15.63 18.84 6.64
C THR A 522 15.73 17.63 7.55
N ASP A 523 15.74 17.81 8.88
CA ASP A 523 15.73 16.69 9.85
C ASP A 523 14.42 15.88 9.75
N LYS A 524 13.27 16.54 9.65
CA LYS A 524 11.96 15.88 9.47
C LYS A 524 11.90 15.08 8.16
N VAL A 525 12.30 15.67 7.04
CA VAL A 525 12.29 14.99 5.72
C VAL A 525 13.27 13.81 5.70
N ASN A 526 14.48 13.96 6.27
CA ASN A 526 15.43 12.87 6.40
C ASN A 526 14.85 11.68 7.18
N ASN A 527 14.26 11.95 8.34
CA ASN A 527 13.63 10.92 9.16
C ASN A 527 12.46 10.25 8.43
N PHE A 528 11.64 11.03 7.72
CA PHE A 528 10.53 10.51 6.94
C PHE A 528 10.98 9.54 5.85
N ILE A 529 11.96 9.92 5.02
CA ILE A 529 12.48 9.06 3.94
C ILE A 529 13.17 7.82 4.54
N LYS A 530 13.92 7.98 5.64
CA LYS A 530 14.53 6.88 6.39
C LYS A 530 13.51 5.85 6.86
N ASP A 531 12.39 6.30 7.44
CA ASP A 531 11.32 5.41 7.87
C ASP A 531 10.62 4.71 6.69
N ARG A 532 10.47 5.39 5.54
CA ARG A 532 9.95 4.75 4.32
C ARG A 532 10.88 3.65 3.82
N PHE A 533 12.19 3.89 3.82
CA PHE A 533 13.18 2.89 3.42
C PHE A 533 13.19 1.68 4.37
N LYS A 534 13.12 1.92 5.70
CA LYS A 534 12.97 0.85 6.70
C LYS A 534 11.79 -0.06 6.39
N ASN A 535 10.63 0.53 6.12
CA ASN A 535 9.41 -0.22 5.82
C ASN A 535 9.54 -1.03 4.52
N LEU A 536 10.19 -0.47 3.49
CA LEU A 536 10.47 -1.18 2.24
C LEU A 536 11.38 -2.39 2.42
N LEU A 537 12.40 -2.28 3.28
CA LEU A 537 13.29 -3.40 3.61
C LEU A 537 12.57 -4.48 4.44
N LEU A 538 11.70 -4.07 5.37
CA LEU A 538 10.86 -4.99 6.15
C LEU A 538 9.91 -5.78 5.23
N SER A 539 9.24 -5.12 4.28
CA SER A 539 8.37 -5.80 3.31
C SER A 539 9.16 -6.72 2.38
N GLY A 540 10.44 -6.42 2.13
CA GLY A 540 11.37 -7.28 1.41
C GLY A 540 11.91 -8.48 2.22
N GLY A 541 11.44 -8.69 3.45
CA GLY A 541 11.80 -9.85 4.29
C GLY A 541 13.07 -9.68 5.13
N ILE A 542 13.64 -8.47 5.23
CA ILE A 542 14.77 -8.20 6.14
C ILE A 542 14.22 -7.97 7.55
N THR A 543 14.82 -8.61 8.56
CA THR A 543 14.34 -8.45 9.94
C THR A 543 14.76 -7.11 10.55
N ARG A 544 13.94 -6.61 11.50
CA ARG A 544 14.12 -5.30 12.14
C ARG A 544 15.53 -5.10 12.71
N ASP A 545 16.11 -6.11 13.35
CA ASP A 545 17.42 -6.00 13.99
C ASP A 545 18.54 -5.65 13.00
N PHE A 546 18.55 -6.25 11.79
CA PHE A 546 19.53 -5.88 10.75
C PHE A 546 19.33 -4.45 10.26
N ILE A 547 18.07 -4.07 10.05
CA ILE A 547 17.73 -2.75 9.53
C ILE A 547 18.19 -1.69 10.53
N GLU A 548 17.85 -1.83 11.81
CA GLU A 548 18.26 -0.90 12.86
C GLU A 548 19.78 -0.92 13.08
N ALA A 549 20.44 -2.08 12.97
CA ALA A 549 21.90 -2.17 13.11
C ALA A 549 22.64 -1.32 12.07
N ILE A 550 22.12 -1.17 10.86
CA ILE A 550 22.77 -0.37 9.82
C ILE A 550 22.24 1.07 9.79
N ILE A 551 20.93 1.25 9.76
CA ILE A 551 20.30 2.55 9.55
C ILE A 551 20.48 3.50 10.75
N SER A 552 20.73 2.96 11.96
CA SER A 552 21.05 3.80 13.13
C SER A 552 22.41 4.51 13.02
N ILE A 553 23.31 3.99 12.19
CA ILE A 553 24.64 4.55 11.94
C ILE A 553 24.60 5.55 10.79
N ASP A 554 24.12 5.09 9.63
CA ASP A 554 24.26 5.82 8.37
C ASP A 554 23.07 5.52 7.44
N PHE A 555 22.53 6.60 6.87
CA PHE A 555 21.44 6.57 5.90
C PHE A 555 21.73 7.51 4.70
N ASN A 556 22.99 7.93 4.51
CA ASN A 556 23.28 8.93 3.49
C ASN A 556 23.28 8.32 2.08
N PHE A 557 23.81 7.10 1.93
CA PHE A 557 23.91 6.41 0.63
C PHE A 557 23.18 5.07 0.65
N LEU A 558 22.05 4.98 -0.08
CA LEU A 558 21.21 3.78 -0.07
C LEU A 558 21.96 2.52 -0.56
N HIS A 559 22.83 2.66 -1.58
CA HIS A 559 23.58 1.52 -2.11
C HIS A 559 24.52 0.92 -1.06
N GLN A 560 25.09 1.76 -0.18
CA GLN A 560 25.96 1.30 0.90
C GLN A 560 25.17 0.60 2.00
N VAL A 561 23.99 1.13 2.35
CA VAL A 561 23.12 0.51 3.36
C VAL A 561 22.76 -0.92 2.95
N GLU A 562 22.37 -1.13 1.70
CA GLU A 562 22.05 -2.48 1.21
C GLU A 562 23.25 -3.42 1.21
N LYS A 563 24.42 -2.95 0.76
CA LYS A 563 25.66 -3.73 0.81
C LYS A 563 26.05 -4.11 2.24
N LYS A 564 25.91 -3.19 3.21
CA LYS A 564 26.13 -3.44 4.64
C LYS A 564 25.16 -4.49 5.18
N ILE A 565 23.86 -4.36 4.88
CA ILE A 565 22.84 -5.34 5.30
C ILE A 565 23.15 -6.72 4.72
N ASN A 566 23.44 -6.82 3.43
CA ASN A 566 23.75 -8.10 2.79
C ASN A 566 25.05 -8.72 3.33
N GLY A 567 26.09 -7.91 3.55
CA GLY A 567 27.33 -8.35 4.19
C GLY A 567 27.10 -8.88 5.60
N LEU A 568 26.31 -8.17 6.41
CA LEU A 568 25.99 -8.55 7.77
C LEU A 568 25.13 -9.83 7.84
N ARG A 569 24.14 -9.97 6.95
CA ARG A 569 23.34 -11.20 6.82
C ARG A 569 24.22 -12.39 6.47
N ARG A 570 25.05 -12.25 5.43
CA ARG A 570 25.99 -13.29 5.00
C ARG A 570 26.97 -13.66 6.12
N PHE A 571 27.47 -12.68 6.87
CA PHE A 571 28.36 -12.91 7.99
C PHE A 571 27.67 -13.71 9.10
N ARG A 572 26.43 -13.34 9.50
CA ARG A 572 25.65 -14.12 10.47
C ARG A 572 25.42 -15.56 10.01
N ASP A 573 25.08 -15.74 8.74
CA ASP A 573 24.66 -17.05 8.23
C ASP A 573 25.85 -18.02 8.03
N ILE A 574 27.06 -17.50 7.76
CA ILE A 574 28.26 -18.30 7.45
C ILE A 574 29.22 -18.40 8.64
N SER A 575 29.41 -17.30 9.40
CA SER A 575 30.43 -17.22 10.44
C SER A 575 29.93 -17.75 11.77
N LYS A 576 30.74 -18.58 12.43
CA LYS A 576 30.51 -19.01 13.82
C LYS A 576 30.81 -17.91 14.84
N ASP A 577 31.47 -16.84 14.42
CA ASP A 577 31.96 -15.78 15.32
C ASP A 577 30.94 -14.65 15.51
N PHE A 578 29.76 -14.71 14.86
CA PHE A 578 28.76 -13.64 14.93
C PHE A 578 28.31 -13.34 16.37
N GLU A 579 27.92 -14.36 17.12
CA GLU A 579 27.47 -14.19 18.50
C GLU A 579 28.60 -13.62 19.38
N MET A 580 29.82 -14.12 19.21
CA MET A 580 30.98 -13.66 19.96
C MET A 580 31.30 -12.20 19.67
N LEU A 581 31.26 -11.79 18.40
CA LEU A 581 31.48 -10.41 17.97
C LEU A 581 30.42 -9.47 18.55
N ALA A 582 29.14 -9.86 18.46
CA ALA A 582 28.05 -9.03 18.93
C ALA A 582 28.03 -8.91 20.46
N MET A 583 28.37 -9.98 21.19
CA MET A 583 28.55 -9.93 22.65
C MET A 583 29.71 -9.02 23.06
N ALA A 584 30.85 -9.12 22.37
CA ALA A 584 32.01 -8.25 22.60
C ALA A 584 31.64 -6.77 22.38
N PHE A 585 30.91 -6.47 21.31
CA PHE A 585 30.44 -5.11 21.01
C PHE A 585 29.43 -4.59 22.04
N LYS A 586 28.45 -5.40 22.44
CA LYS A 586 27.48 -5.02 23.49
C LYS A 586 28.19 -4.67 24.80
N ARG A 587 29.23 -5.41 25.18
CA ARG A 587 30.05 -5.09 26.37
C ARG A 587 30.76 -3.75 26.22
N ILE A 588 31.39 -3.49 25.07
CA ILE A 588 32.03 -2.22 24.76
C ILE A 588 31.04 -1.04 24.92
N ILE A 589 29.85 -1.15 24.32
CA ILE A 589 28.81 -0.12 24.43
C ILE A 589 28.34 0.04 25.88
N ASN A 590 27.99 -1.05 26.56
CA ASN A 590 27.38 -0.98 27.89
C ASN A 590 28.31 -0.39 28.93
N ILE A 591 29.62 -0.66 28.85
CA ILE A 591 30.62 -0.12 29.78
C ILE A 591 30.96 1.33 29.44
N GLY A 592 30.92 1.70 28.15
CA GLY A 592 31.08 3.09 27.70
C GLY A 592 29.86 3.99 27.95
N LYS A 593 28.68 3.43 28.29
CA LYS A 593 27.47 4.21 28.59
C LYS A 593 27.71 5.14 29.78
N GLY A 594 27.51 6.43 29.56
CA GLY A 594 27.65 7.48 30.59
C GLY A 594 28.87 8.38 30.42
N PHE A 595 29.84 8.01 29.57
CA PHE A 595 31.04 8.82 29.33
C PHE A 595 30.97 9.48 27.96
N LYS A 596 30.74 10.81 27.94
CA LYS A 596 30.62 11.61 26.70
C LYS A 596 31.97 12.14 26.20
N GLU A 597 32.97 12.21 27.07
CA GLU A 597 34.31 12.70 26.75
C GLU A 597 35.07 11.67 25.90
N THR A 598 35.87 12.16 24.95
CA THR A 598 36.74 11.31 24.11
C THR A 598 38.17 11.42 24.60
N TYR A 599 38.73 10.32 25.08
CA TYR A 599 40.12 10.24 25.56
C TYR A 599 41.01 9.63 24.48
N LYS A 600 42.21 10.18 24.30
CA LYS A 600 43.22 9.60 23.43
C LYS A 600 43.91 8.45 24.15
N VAL A 601 44.09 7.33 23.44
CA VAL A 601 44.82 6.18 23.97
C VAL A 601 46.31 6.52 24.05
N ASN A 602 46.89 6.36 25.23
CA ASN A 602 48.31 6.49 25.50
C ASN A 602 48.90 5.11 25.90
N PRO A 603 49.73 4.48 25.04
CA PRO A 603 50.37 3.21 25.35
C PRO A 603 51.23 3.20 26.62
N ASP A 604 51.76 4.35 27.04
CA ASP A 604 52.60 4.46 28.26
C ASP A 604 51.80 4.25 29.55
N LEU A 605 50.47 4.28 29.47
CA LEU A 605 49.55 4.09 30.60
C LEU A 605 48.94 2.68 30.66
N PHE A 606 49.46 1.72 29.89
CA PHE A 606 49.02 0.32 29.96
C PHE A 606 49.65 -0.37 31.18
N GLU A 607 48.81 -0.94 32.05
CA GLU A 607 49.25 -1.65 33.25
C GLU A 607 49.24 -3.17 33.07
N HIS A 608 48.35 -3.68 32.22
CA HIS A 608 48.20 -5.10 31.97
C HIS A 608 48.50 -5.50 30.52
N LYS A 609 49.05 -6.71 30.33
CA LYS A 609 49.46 -7.23 29.00
C LYS A 609 48.29 -7.34 28.02
N SER A 610 47.07 -7.55 28.51
CA SER A 610 45.87 -7.62 27.65
C SER A 610 45.49 -6.25 27.07
N GLU A 611 45.84 -5.13 27.71
CA GLU A 611 45.63 -3.78 27.16
C GLU A 611 46.54 -3.57 25.95
N GLU A 612 47.83 -3.89 26.10
CA GLU A 612 48.83 -3.81 25.03
C GLU A 612 48.49 -4.78 23.89
N GLY A 613 48.09 -6.01 24.22
CA GLY A 613 47.71 -7.05 23.26
C GLY A 613 46.47 -6.66 22.43
N LEU A 614 45.42 -6.16 23.09
CA LEU A 614 44.22 -5.66 22.43
C LEU A 614 44.54 -4.47 21.53
N TRP A 615 45.32 -3.50 22.01
CA TRP A 615 45.64 -2.30 21.24
C TRP A 615 46.47 -2.63 19.99
N LYS A 616 47.51 -3.46 20.11
CA LYS A 616 48.31 -3.92 18.97
C LYS A 616 47.46 -4.66 17.94
N LYS A 617 46.57 -5.56 18.39
CA LYS A 617 45.70 -6.33 17.50
C LYS A 617 44.65 -5.44 16.82
N PHE A 618 44.10 -4.47 17.56
CA PHE A 618 43.17 -3.47 17.03
C PHE A 618 43.78 -2.66 15.89
N GLN A 619 45.00 -2.14 16.03
CA GLN A 619 45.65 -1.37 14.97
C GLN A 619 45.80 -2.18 13.67
N LEU A 620 46.25 -3.45 13.77
CA LEU A 620 46.37 -4.33 12.61
C LEU A 620 45.02 -4.62 11.94
N VAL A 621 44.01 -4.96 12.75
CA VAL A 621 42.65 -5.25 12.26
C VAL A 621 41.99 -4.01 11.66
N LYS A 622 42.22 -2.83 12.23
CA LYS A 622 41.69 -1.55 11.76
C LYS A 622 42.16 -1.26 10.33
N ASP A 623 43.45 -1.44 10.06
CA ASP A 623 44.02 -1.20 8.73
C ASP A 623 43.56 -2.24 7.70
N GLU A 624 43.45 -3.51 8.08
CA GLU A 624 42.95 -4.57 7.20
C GLU A 624 41.46 -4.39 6.87
N ALA A 625 40.63 -4.14 7.89
CA ALA A 625 39.18 -3.97 7.71
C ALA A 625 38.86 -2.69 6.92
N LYS A 626 39.63 -1.60 7.14
CA LYS A 626 39.44 -0.36 6.37
C LYS A 626 39.58 -0.59 4.87
N LYS A 627 40.56 -1.40 4.43
CA LYS A 627 40.74 -1.74 3.01
C LYS A 627 39.51 -2.44 2.43
N GLU A 628 38.87 -3.32 3.20
CA GLU A 628 37.65 -4.01 2.76
C GLU A 628 36.41 -3.11 2.82
N ILE A 629 36.31 -2.21 3.80
CA ILE A 629 35.26 -1.19 3.88
C ILE A 629 35.33 -0.22 2.69
N ASP A 630 36.54 0.26 2.35
CA ASP A 630 36.77 1.17 1.21
C ASP A 630 36.42 0.48 -0.13
N ARG A 631 36.47 -0.85 -0.19
CA ARG A 631 36.02 -1.68 -1.33
C ARG A 631 34.54 -2.05 -1.28
N GLU A 632 33.81 -1.58 -0.27
CA GLU A 632 32.42 -1.94 0.04
C GLU A 632 32.21 -3.47 0.21
N ASN A 633 33.24 -4.20 0.62
CA ASN A 633 33.22 -5.64 0.91
C ASN A 633 32.95 -5.89 2.39
N TYR A 634 31.71 -5.61 2.81
CA TYR A 634 31.35 -5.64 4.23
C TYR A 634 31.38 -7.04 4.86
N PHE A 635 31.23 -8.11 4.07
CA PHE A 635 31.36 -9.48 4.58
C PHE A 635 32.79 -9.76 5.07
N GLU A 636 33.80 -9.44 4.25
CA GLU A 636 35.20 -9.65 4.65
C GLU A 636 35.64 -8.64 5.73
N ALA A 637 35.15 -7.40 5.68
CA ALA A 637 35.37 -6.45 6.77
C ALA A 637 34.92 -7.03 8.12
N LEU A 638 33.74 -7.67 8.17
CA LEU A 638 33.23 -8.34 9.37
C LEU A 638 34.07 -9.55 9.80
N ASN A 639 34.57 -10.36 8.85
CA ASN A 639 35.50 -11.47 9.15
C ASN A 639 36.83 -10.96 9.74
N VAL A 640 37.34 -9.83 9.26
CA VAL A 640 38.56 -9.23 9.82
C VAL A 640 38.27 -8.66 11.21
N MET A 641 37.13 -7.98 11.38
CA MET A 641 36.66 -7.43 12.65
C MET A 641 36.42 -8.50 13.73
N SER A 642 35.93 -9.69 13.37
CA SER A 642 35.66 -10.79 14.32
C SER A 642 36.93 -11.29 15.03
N ARG A 643 38.10 -11.04 14.47
CA ARG A 643 39.40 -11.37 15.10
C ARG A 643 39.67 -10.60 16.39
N LEU A 644 38.89 -9.56 16.67
CA LEU A 644 38.95 -8.80 17.93
C LEU A 644 38.11 -9.40 19.05
N SER A 645 37.18 -10.32 18.76
CA SER A 645 36.28 -10.88 19.76
C SER A 645 37.02 -11.49 20.95
N LYS A 646 38.05 -12.32 20.69
CA LYS A 646 38.86 -12.96 21.73
C LYS A 646 39.74 -11.97 22.51
N PRO A 647 40.54 -11.09 21.87
CA PRO A 647 41.29 -10.04 22.59
C PRO A 647 40.42 -9.13 23.45
N VAL A 648 39.19 -8.83 23.02
CA VAL A 648 38.24 -8.01 23.78
C VAL A 648 37.74 -8.77 25.01
N ASP A 649 37.43 -10.06 24.88
CA ASP A 649 37.02 -10.90 26.02
C ASP A 649 38.14 -11.09 27.06
N GLU A 650 39.38 -11.29 26.60
CA GLU A 650 40.58 -11.33 27.46
C GLU A 650 40.79 -9.99 28.19
N PHE A 651 40.61 -8.86 27.49
CA PHE A 651 40.67 -7.54 28.11
C PHE A 651 39.62 -7.39 29.23
N PHE A 652 38.35 -7.73 28.98
CA PHE A 652 37.31 -7.60 30.00
C PHE A 652 37.44 -8.60 31.16
N SER A 653 38.06 -9.76 30.93
CA SER A 653 38.28 -10.76 31.98
C SER A 653 39.42 -10.37 32.93
N GLU A 654 40.46 -9.72 32.40
CA GLU A 654 41.69 -9.43 33.15
C GLU A 654 41.81 -7.96 33.59
N VAL A 655 41.04 -7.04 32.99
CA VAL A 655 41.20 -5.59 33.19
C VAL A 655 39.92 -4.95 33.70
N MET A 656 40.00 -4.34 34.88
CA MET A 656 38.93 -3.51 35.41
C MET A 656 38.94 -2.14 34.72
N VAL A 657 37.95 -1.89 33.85
CA VAL A 657 37.84 -0.63 33.10
C VAL A 657 37.68 0.58 34.02
N MET A 658 36.91 0.44 35.11
CA MET A 658 36.71 1.49 36.11
C MET A 658 37.86 1.51 37.14
N ALA A 659 39.08 1.77 36.66
CA ALA A 659 40.26 1.88 37.52
C ALA A 659 40.15 3.04 38.53
N GLU A 660 40.81 2.89 39.68
CA GLU A 660 40.91 3.96 40.69
C GLU A 660 41.76 5.13 40.18
N ASP A 661 42.86 4.84 39.47
CA ASP A 661 43.64 5.87 38.80
C ASP A 661 42.85 6.44 37.62
N ARG A 662 42.56 7.74 37.73
CA ARG A 662 41.84 8.51 36.72
C ARG A 662 42.48 8.41 35.33
N ARG A 663 43.81 8.47 35.22
CA ARG A 663 44.53 8.47 33.93
C ARG A 663 44.41 7.12 33.23
N VAL A 664 44.51 6.05 33.99
CA VAL A 664 44.36 4.67 33.49
C VAL A 664 42.91 4.41 33.07
N ARG A 665 41.94 4.85 33.88
CA ARG A 665 40.52 4.76 33.52
C ARG A 665 40.20 5.51 32.23
N GLU A 666 40.66 6.76 32.10
CA GLU A 666 40.49 7.56 30.88
C GLU A 666 41.13 6.87 29.66
N ASN A 667 42.32 6.29 29.82
CA ASN A 667 43.00 5.52 28.76
C ASN A 667 42.18 4.31 28.31
N ARG A 668 41.69 3.49 29.26
CA ARG A 668 40.84 2.31 29.00
C ARG A 668 39.52 2.69 28.32
N LEU A 669 38.88 3.79 28.74
CA LEU A 669 37.70 4.34 28.08
C LEU A 669 38.01 4.83 26.65
N GLY A 670 39.20 5.38 26.42
CA GLY A 670 39.70 5.71 25.08
C GLY A 670 39.77 4.49 24.16
N ILE A 671 40.29 3.35 24.64
CA ILE A 671 40.33 2.09 23.89
C ILE A 671 38.92 1.65 23.50
N LEU A 672 37.98 1.64 24.45
CA LEU A 672 36.59 1.26 24.20
C LEU A 672 35.90 2.19 23.19
N LYS A 673 36.18 3.48 23.23
CA LYS A 673 35.61 4.44 22.28
C LYS A 673 36.12 4.23 20.86
N GLU A 674 37.42 3.99 20.69
CA GLU A 674 38.01 3.66 19.38
C GLU A 674 37.45 2.36 18.80
N LEU A 675 37.32 1.32 19.63
CA LEU A 675 36.68 0.06 19.22
C LEU A 675 35.23 0.28 18.82
N ASN A 676 34.47 1.01 19.64
CA ASN A 676 33.07 1.31 19.35
C ASN A 676 32.91 2.04 18.00
N ASN A 677 33.68 3.11 17.78
CA ASN A 677 33.64 3.87 16.53
C ASN A 677 34.04 3.00 15.32
N PHE A 678 34.96 2.06 15.50
CA PHE A 678 35.40 1.15 14.45
C PHE A 678 34.30 0.16 14.02
N PHE A 679 33.64 -0.50 14.97
CA PHE A 679 32.51 -1.39 14.64
C PHE A 679 31.32 -0.62 14.06
N LEU A 680 31.05 0.60 14.55
CA LEU A 680 30.03 1.49 14.00
C LEU A 680 30.33 1.94 12.55
N GLN A 681 31.49 1.66 11.96
CA GLN A 681 31.67 1.88 10.51
C GLN A 681 30.84 0.90 9.68
N VAL A 682 30.56 -0.29 10.22
CA VAL A 682 29.85 -1.36 9.53
C VAL A 682 28.46 -1.61 10.11
N ALA A 683 28.32 -1.81 11.43
CA ALA A 683 27.04 -2.16 12.06
C ALA A 683 26.98 -1.86 13.57
N ASP A 684 25.80 -1.47 14.06
CA ASP A 684 25.49 -1.34 15.48
C ASP A 684 24.93 -2.66 15.99
N PHE A 685 25.81 -3.53 16.49
CA PHE A 685 25.41 -4.85 16.99
C PHE A 685 24.58 -4.78 18.28
N SER A 686 24.44 -3.61 18.93
CA SER A 686 23.56 -3.49 20.11
C SER A 686 22.08 -3.67 19.78
N LYS A 687 21.72 -3.58 18.49
CA LYS A 687 20.34 -3.74 18.00
C LYS A 687 19.87 -5.18 17.90
N PHE A 688 20.77 -6.17 18.01
CA PHE A 688 20.38 -7.58 18.00
C PHE A 688 19.94 -8.07 19.37
N SER A 689 18.86 -8.84 19.42
CA SER A 689 18.46 -9.61 20.60
C SER A 689 19.27 -10.90 20.69
N ILE A 690 20.50 -10.78 21.16
CA ILE A 690 21.43 -11.88 21.52
C ILE A 690 21.53 -11.95 23.03
#